data_AF-A0A2P2DXS1-F1
#
_entry.id   AF-A0A2P2DXS1-F1
#
_cell.length_a   1.000
_cell.length_b   1.000
_cell.length_c   1.000
_cell.angle_alpha   90.00
_cell.angle_beta   90.00
_cell.angle_gamma   90.00
#
_symmetry.space_group_name_H-M   'P 1'
#
loop_
_entity.id
_entity.type
_entity.pdbx_description
1 polymer ?
#
loop_
_entity_poly.entity_id
_entity_poly.type
_entity_poly.pdbx_seq_one_letter_code
_entity_poly.pdbx_strand_id
1 'polypeptide(L)'
;MSSLDLLFEDDEEKELFKLIEVGRGKKENVSSASKLLPAIKTIYAFKGKDFTFRILEDDNLSNLFSDRHCLFLPKYLVQFLKDLYAQEKYSNHLEPWFSPASMSILLDLGKTTAISNNKGEIEQLKKIITNHLLEIVNTDVIDFLNTTNTAFDLITSLSPLGVKTRNDNVIQSSDLSTQIIIKSCKLLSHDGTAVFLVTNSFFANKSRNEKLLNEDGIFIDAIFALSEKTFTSISIPTNLIIFRRKSIDKIFLTELTDNQDKNQVILTNYFERKNDLSNIFYIRPNSYSGIENHHIKLQIEKLETQYKVFSQFTFRDLILDLHLISSDRSIVENKNSIFIQRNQIIPFKAYEKLDHSLERWLQIILNEKVLSDYIYLFFQSDLGKLILKSVHKKNLTLTPLSIEELKEIPVAIPTLEEQKNIINIQEKLRNLKNTIEDFEQELALNPTTSYEVLTQLDSISEVLGTATDADKMYSLIRTGESKILEFKQTLSMDIVNLRKEVYIEDSAFKTIVAFLNTDGGKLLVGVTDSGSISGIDEEIRLLHKNSQDDFLLYYRNVLKNRIGEAFYPLIKEHIILCEKKKVLMIECSPSEEPCFLKSKDKNNNLDETFYARSPASSEKLTGKNLTEYVRNHKRFTR
;
A
#
# COMPACT_ATOMS: atom_id res chain seq x y z
N MET A 1 -34.81 -3.20 0.55
CA MET A 1 -33.66 -3.91 -0.04
C MET A 1 -34.02 -5.38 -0.06
N SER A 2 -33.91 -6.05 -1.21
CA SER A 2 -34.11 -7.50 -1.28
C SER A 2 -33.00 -8.21 -0.50
N SER A 3 -33.21 -9.45 -0.05
CA SER A 3 -32.16 -10.27 0.58
C SER A 3 -30.93 -10.47 -0.32
N LEU A 4 -31.12 -10.36 -1.65
CA LEU A 4 -30.06 -10.40 -2.66
C LEU A 4 -29.21 -9.12 -2.67
N ASP A 5 -29.79 -7.94 -2.40
CA ASP A 5 -29.06 -6.66 -2.34
C ASP A 5 -28.13 -6.56 -1.13
N LEU A 6 -28.30 -7.44 -0.13
CA LEU A 6 -27.41 -7.57 1.03
C LEU A 6 -26.31 -8.63 0.82
N LEU A 7 -26.41 -9.46 -0.22
CA LEU A 7 -25.52 -10.62 -0.45
C LEU A 7 -24.57 -10.43 -1.62
N PHE A 8 -24.97 -9.70 -2.66
CA PHE A 8 -24.14 -9.44 -3.84
C PHE A 8 -24.10 -7.93 -4.11
N GLU A 9 -22.90 -7.35 -4.15
CA GLU A 9 -22.69 -5.95 -4.52
C GLU A 9 -22.62 -5.76 -6.05
N ASP A 10 -22.35 -6.83 -6.81
CA ASP A 10 -22.21 -6.85 -8.26
C ASP A 10 -23.54 -7.21 -8.96
N ASP A 11 -24.05 -6.32 -9.82
CA ASP A 11 -25.30 -6.52 -10.57
C ASP A 11 -25.20 -7.68 -11.58
N GLU A 12 -24.00 -8.00 -12.11
CA GLU A 12 -23.77 -9.17 -12.96
C GLU A 12 -23.98 -10.46 -12.15
N GLU A 13 -23.49 -10.51 -10.91
CA GLU A 13 -23.67 -11.67 -10.04
C GLU A 13 -25.13 -11.86 -9.62
N LYS A 14 -25.87 -10.78 -9.40
CA LYS A 14 -27.31 -10.85 -9.15
C LYS A 14 -28.07 -11.44 -10.33
N GLU A 15 -27.70 -11.07 -11.56
CA GLU A 15 -28.32 -11.60 -12.77
C GLU A 15 -28.02 -13.08 -12.95
N LEU A 16 -26.76 -13.48 -12.78
CA LEU A 16 -26.33 -14.88 -12.87
C LEU A 16 -26.96 -15.74 -11.77
N PHE A 17 -27.12 -15.22 -10.56
CA PHE A 17 -27.81 -15.94 -9.49
C PHE A 17 -29.26 -16.23 -9.86
N LYS A 18 -29.98 -15.25 -10.39
CA LYS A 18 -31.36 -15.45 -10.90
C LYS A 18 -31.38 -16.47 -12.04
N LEU A 19 -30.39 -16.45 -12.92
CA LEU A 19 -30.28 -17.43 -14.00
C LEU A 19 -30.12 -18.86 -13.46
N ILE A 20 -29.34 -19.05 -12.39
CA ILE A 20 -29.18 -20.35 -11.71
C ILE A 20 -30.51 -20.83 -11.13
N GLU A 21 -31.25 -19.97 -10.42
CA GLU A 21 -32.56 -20.33 -9.85
C GLU A 21 -33.57 -20.75 -10.93
N VAL A 22 -33.62 -20.00 -12.04
CA VAL A 22 -34.51 -20.30 -13.16
C VAL A 22 -34.09 -21.60 -13.84
N GLY A 23 -32.80 -21.77 -14.16
CA GLY A 23 -32.30 -22.93 -14.90
C GLY A 23 -32.46 -24.25 -14.16
N ARG A 24 -32.37 -24.26 -12.82
CA ARG A 24 -32.58 -25.47 -12.01
C ARG A 24 -34.04 -25.72 -11.63
N GLY A 25 -34.94 -24.80 -11.97
CA GLY A 25 -36.38 -24.91 -11.69
C GLY A 25 -36.75 -24.93 -10.19
N LYS A 26 -35.84 -24.53 -9.29
CA LYS A 26 -36.03 -24.51 -7.83
C LYS A 26 -35.29 -23.30 -7.23
N LYS A 27 -35.80 -22.78 -6.11
CA LYS A 27 -35.05 -21.80 -5.29
C LYS A 27 -33.82 -22.50 -4.69
N GLU A 28 -32.67 -22.21 -5.25
CA GLU A 28 -31.37 -22.66 -4.74
C GLU A 28 -31.01 -21.88 -3.48
N ASN A 29 -30.40 -22.55 -2.50
CA ASN A 29 -29.83 -21.81 -1.38
C ASN A 29 -28.53 -21.10 -1.84
N VAL A 30 -28.21 -20.00 -1.18
CA VAL A 30 -27.05 -19.15 -1.54
C VAL A 30 -25.73 -19.95 -1.51
N SER A 31 -25.62 -20.94 -0.62
CA SER A 31 -24.45 -21.82 -0.47
C SER A 31 -24.22 -22.77 -1.65
N SER A 32 -25.28 -23.17 -2.34
CA SER A 32 -25.22 -24.06 -3.50
C SER A 32 -24.97 -23.26 -4.78
N ALA A 33 -25.71 -22.18 -4.98
CA ALA A 33 -25.51 -21.27 -6.12
C ALA A 33 -24.11 -20.64 -6.14
N SER A 34 -23.54 -20.30 -4.97
CA SER A 34 -22.17 -19.77 -4.87
C SER A 34 -21.07 -20.73 -5.35
N LYS A 35 -21.31 -22.05 -5.37
CA LYS A 35 -20.35 -23.02 -5.92
C LYS A 35 -20.34 -23.03 -7.44
N LEU A 36 -21.50 -22.81 -8.06
CA LEU A 36 -21.67 -22.76 -9.51
C LEU A 36 -21.26 -21.41 -10.09
N LEU A 37 -21.41 -20.34 -9.32
CA LEU A 37 -21.23 -18.97 -9.78
C LEU A 37 -19.89 -18.73 -10.51
N PRO A 38 -18.72 -19.22 -10.04
CA PRO A 38 -17.46 -19.03 -10.77
C PRO A 38 -17.46 -19.67 -12.16
N ALA A 39 -17.96 -20.90 -12.29
CA ALA A 39 -18.04 -21.61 -13.56
C ALA A 39 -19.04 -20.92 -14.49
N ILE A 40 -20.24 -20.61 -13.98
CA ILE A 40 -21.33 -20.01 -14.75
C ILE A 40 -20.97 -18.61 -15.24
N LYS A 41 -20.30 -17.79 -14.43
CA LYS A 41 -19.84 -16.45 -14.82
C LYS A 41 -18.95 -16.52 -16.06
N THR A 42 -17.98 -17.44 -16.06
CA THR A 42 -17.09 -17.65 -17.20
C THR A 42 -17.82 -18.28 -18.39
N ILE A 43 -18.62 -19.32 -18.19
CA ILE A 43 -19.33 -20.00 -19.28
C ILE A 43 -20.30 -19.05 -19.99
N TYR A 44 -21.07 -18.26 -19.23
CA TYR A 44 -21.99 -17.28 -19.76
C TYR A 44 -21.27 -16.25 -20.64
N ALA A 45 -20.11 -15.76 -20.20
CA ALA A 45 -19.33 -14.79 -20.94
C ALA A 45 -18.80 -15.31 -22.30
N PHE A 46 -18.46 -16.61 -22.41
CA PHE A 46 -17.81 -17.16 -23.60
C PHE A 46 -18.71 -18.02 -24.49
N LYS A 47 -19.77 -18.63 -23.95
CA LYS A 47 -20.72 -19.49 -24.67
C LYS A 47 -22.14 -18.94 -24.71
N GLY A 48 -22.42 -17.88 -23.94
CA GLY A 48 -23.71 -17.23 -23.93
C GLY A 48 -24.78 -17.96 -23.11
N LYS A 49 -25.97 -17.35 -23.11
CA LYS A 49 -27.10 -17.75 -22.26
C LYS A 49 -27.61 -19.16 -22.55
N ASP A 50 -27.80 -19.51 -23.82
CA ASP A 50 -28.41 -20.79 -24.20
C ASP A 50 -27.56 -21.99 -23.77
N PHE A 51 -26.23 -21.91 -23.95
CA PHE A 51 -25.31 -22.95 -23.51
C PHE A 51 -25.31 -23.08 -21.98
N THR A 52 -25.29 -21.94 -21.29
CA THR A 52 -25.37 -21.88 -19.83
C THR A 52 -26.65 -22.52 -19.31
N PHE A 53 -27.78 -22.26 -19.97
CA PHE A 53 -29.07 -22.81 -19.59
C PHE A 53 -29.11 -24.34 -19.70
N ARG A 54 -28.56 -24.91 -20.79
CA ARG A 54 -28.46 -26.38 -20.94
C ARG A 54 -27.67 -27.06 -19.82
N ILE A 55 -26.62 -26.40 -19.30
CA ILE A 55 -25.86 -26.92 -18.15
C ILE A 55 -26.69 -26.88 -16.87
N LEU A 56 -27.50 -25.83 -16.69
CA LEU A 56 -28.31 -25.64 -15.50
C LEU A 56 -29.56 -26.54 -15.46
N GLU A 57 -30.14 -26.88 -16.60
CA GLU A 57 -31.33 -27.74 -16.70
C GLU A 57 -31.04 -29.23 -16.42
N ASP A 58 -29.83 -29.72 -16.73
CA ASP A 58 -29.42 -31.10 -16.44
C ASP A 58 -28.69 -31.16 -15.09
N ASP A 59 -29.34 -31.73 -14.07
CA ASP A 59 -28.77 -31.87 -12.73
C ASP A 59 -27.41 -32.56 -12.72
N ASN A 60 -27.16 -33.53 -13.62
CA ASN A 60 -25.86 -34.22 -13.67
C ASN A 60 -24.76 -33.30 -14.20
N LEU A 61 -25.07 -32.50 -15.23
CA LEU A 61 -24.15 -31.49 -15.74
C LEU A 61 -23.92 -30.39 -14.71
N SER A 62 -24.97 -29.84 -14.12
CA SER A 62 -24.85 -28.81 -13.10
C SER A 62 -24.00 -29.28 -11.93
N ASN A 63 -24.21 -30.51 -11.44
CA ASN A 63 -23.40 -31.06 -10.35
C ASN A 63 -21.92 -31.18 -10.73
N LEU A 64 -21.63 -31.55 -11.97
CA LEU A 64 -20.27 -31.67 -12.48
C LEU A 64 -19.54 -30.32 -12.52
N PHE A 65 -20.22 -29.23 -12.92
CA PHE A 65 -19.66 -27.87 -12.91
C PHE A 65 -19.61 -27.23 -11.51
N SER A 66 -20.29 -27.83 -10.52
CA SER A 66 -20.26 -27.40 -9.12
C SER A 66 -19.16 -28.09 -8.28
N ASP A 67 -18.41 -29.02 -8.89
CA ASP A 67 -17.39 -29.78 -8.20
C ASP A 67 -16.23 -28.86 -7.77
N ARG A 68 -15.95 -28.86 -6.47
CA ARG A 68 -14.87 -28.05 -5.86
C ARG A 68 -13.48 -28.48 -6.33
N HIS A 69 -13.35 -29.69 -6.89
CA HIS A 69 -12.08 -30.18 -7.41
C HIS A 69 -11.75 -29.64 -8.80
N CYS A 70 -12.72 -29.07 -9.51
CA CYS A 70 -12.51 -28.42 -10.81
C CYS A 70 -12.10 -26.95 -10.63
N LEU A 71 -10.93 -26.59 -11.15
CA LEU A 71 -10.41 -25.23 -11.09
C LEU A 71 -10.87 -24.41 -12.31
N PHE A 72 -11.97 -23.66 -12.14
CA PHE A 72 -12.46 -22.78 -13.20
C PHE A 72 -11.65 -21.48 -13.26
N LEU A 73 -11.17 -21.15 -14.47
CA LEU A 73 -10.50 -19.88 -14.71
C LEU A 73 -11.50 -18.71 -14.67
N PRO A 74 -11.16 -17.60 -13.98
CA PRO A 74 -11.92 -16.36 -14.10
C PRO A 74 -11.98 -15.83 -15.54
N LYS A 75 -13.03 -15.07 -15.83
CA LYS A 75 -13.30 -14.45 -17.15
C LYS A 75 -12.08 -13.78 -17.77
N TYR A 76 -11.32 -13.00 -16.99
CA TYR A 76 -10.15 -12.27 -17.48
C TYR A 76 -9.01 -13.21 -17.92
N LEU A 77 -8.82 -14.36 -17.27
CA LEU A 77 -7.80 -15.35 -17.66
C LEU A 77 -8.21 -16.13 -18.90
N VAL A 78 -9.48 -16.50 -19.01
CA VAL A 78 -9.99 -17.14 -20.24
C VAL A 78 -9.88 -16.19 -21.42
N GLN A 79 -10.13 -14.89 -21.22
CA GLN A 79 -9.94 -13.87 -22.24
C GLN A 79 -8.46 -13.77 -22.64
N PHE A 80 -7.56 -13.66 -21.66
CA PHE A 80 -6.11 -13.62 -21.91
C PHE A 80 -5.62 -14.84 -22.70
N LEU A 81 -6.06 -16.05 -22.33
CA LEU A 81 -5.70 -17.28 -23.05
C LEU A 81 -6.27 -17.31 -24.47
N LYS A 82 -7.51 -16.87 -24.66
CA LYS A 82 -8.14 -16.77 -25.98
C LYS A 82 -7.32 -15.86 -26.90
N ASP A 83 -6.88 -14.71 -26.39
CA ASP A 83 -6.10 -13.75 -27.17
C ASP A 83 -4.67 -14.24 -27.42
N LEU A 84 -4.07 -14.93 -26.44
CA LEU A 84 -2.79 -15.61 -26.59
C LEU A 84 -2.86 -16.65 -27.72
N TYR A 85 -3.83 -17.57 -27.66
CA TYR A 85 -3.98 -18.63 -28.66
C TYR A 85 -4.31 -18.09 -30.05
N ALA A 86 -5.02 -16.96 -30.16
CA ALA A 86 -5.30 -16.34 -31.45
C ALA A 86 -4.03 -15.84 -32.18
N GLN A 87 -2.95 -15.55 -31.45
CA GLN A 87 -1.66 -15.15 -32.00
C GLN A 87 -0.73 -16.35 -32.29
N GLU A 88 -1.05 -17.52 -31.74
CA GLU A 88 -0.30 -18.75 -31.97
C GLU A 88 -0.74 -19.43 -33.27
N LYS A 89 0.21 -20.06 -33.96
CA LYS A 89 -0.08 -20.85 -35.16
C LYS A 89 -0.09 -22.33 -34.78
N TYR A 90 -1.27 -22.96 -34.83
CA TYR A 90 -1.40 -24.39 -34.53
C TYR A 90 -2.44 -25.06 -35.44
N SER A 91 -2.17 -26.31 -35.80
CA SER A 91 -3.06 -27.14 -36.63
C SER A 91 -3.72 -28.28 -35.84
N ASN A 92 -3.08 -28.69 -34.74
CA ASN A 92 -3.58 -29.67 -33.81
C ASN A 92 -3.32 -29.23 -32.36
N HIS A 93 -4.19 -29.67 -31.47
CA HIS A 93 -4.16 -29.32 -30.06
C HIS A 93 -4.26 -30.58 -29.19
N LEU A 94 -3.45 -30.66 -28.13
CA LEU A 94 -3.55 -31.68 -27.09
C LEU A 94 -4.04 -31.06 -25.79
N GLU A 95 -5.11 -31.62 -25.23
CA GLU A 95 -5.53 -31.37 -23.85
C GLU A 95 -5.37 -32.64 -23.02
N PRO A 96 -4.22 -32.83 -22.34
CA PRO A 96 -3.88 -34.09 -21.67
C PRO A 96 -4.74 -34.36 -20.43
N TRP A 97 -5.50 -33.39 -19.94
CA TRP A 97 -6.41 -33.55 -18.82
C TRP A 97 -7.75 -32.90 -19.13
N PHE A 98 -8.68 -33.69 -19.64
CA PHE A 98 -10.01 -33.25 -20.01
C PHE A 98 -10.97 -33.34 -18.82
N SER A 99 -11.57 -32.20 -18.49
CA SER A 99 -12.44 -32.01 -17.33
C SER A 99 -13.52 -30.95 -17.65
N PRO A 100 -14.50 -30.72 -16.77
CA PRO A 100 -15.50 -29.66 -16.95
C PRO A 100 -14.92 -28.25 -17.07
N ALA A 101 -13.74 -28.01 -16.51
CA ALA A 101 -13.03 -26.74 -16.61
C ALA A 101 -12.19 -26.61 -17.90
N SER A 102 -12.17 -27.64 -18.75
CA SER A 102 -11.30 -27.69 -19.93
C SER A 102 -11.48 -26.53 -20.89
N MET A 103 -10.36 -26.05 -21.42
CA MET A 103 -10.35 -24.90 -22.31
C MET A 103 -11.02 -25.20 -23.65
N SER A 104 -10.95 -26.44 -24.13
CA SER A 104 -11.68 -26.92 -25.31
C SER A 104 -13.21 -26.92 -25.17
N ILE A 105 -13.74 -26.88 -23.94
CA ILE A 105 -15.17 -26.69 -23.71
C ILE A 105 -15.53 -25.22 -23.94
N LEU A 106 -14.71 -24.29 -23.47
CA LEU A 106 -14.96 -22.84 -23.49
C LEU A 106 -14.60 -22.19 -24.83
N LEU A 107 -13.48 -22.57 -25.43
CA LEU A 107 -12.91 -21.99 -26.65
C LEU A 107 -12.94 -22.99 -27.81
N ASP A 108 -12.98 -22.48 -29.04
CA ASP A 108 -12.78 -23.30 -30.23
C ASP A 108 -11.28 -23.35 -30.55
N LEU A 109 -10.66 -24.50 -30.25
CA LEU A 109 -9.23 -24.76 -30.43
C LEU A 109 -8.98 -25.69 -31.63
N GLY A 110 -9.90 -25.73 -32.60
CA GLY A 110 -9.76 -26.55 -33.80
C GLY A 110 -9.66 -28.06 -33.49
N LYS A 111 -8.77 -28.77 -34.20
CA LYS A 111 -8.56 -30.21 -34.04
C LYS A 111 -7.91 -30.53 -32.71
N THR A 112 -8.71 -30.96 -31.74
CA THR A 112 -8.27 -31.22 -30.37
C THR A 112 -8.35 -32.69 -30.03
N THR A 113 -7.26 -33.24 -29.48
CA THR A 113 -7.24 -34.54 -28.82
C THR A 113 -7.25 -34.31 -27.31
N ALA A 114 -8.29 -34.76 -26.62
CA ALA A 114 -8.49 -34.55 -25.20
C ALA A 114 -8.50 -35.88 -24.44
N ILE A 115 -7.80 -35.97 -23.31
CA ILE A 115 -7.59 -37.24 -22.59
C ILE A 115 -8.30 -37.21 -21.24
N SER A 116 -9.11 -38.23 -20.95
CA SER A 116 -9.70 -38.43 -19.63
C SER A 116 -9.95 -39.91 -19.38
N ASN A 117 -9.82 -40.36 -18.14
CA ASN A 117 -10.16 -41.72 -17.73
C ASN A 117 -11.53 -41.81 -17.04
N ASN A 118 -12.24 -40.68 -16.87
CA ASN A 118 -13.54 -40.65 -16.22
C ASN A 118 -14.68 -40.81 -17.23
N LYS A 119 -15.07 -42.08 -17.47
CA LYS A 119 -16.18 -42.47 -18.36
C LYS A 119 -17.47 -41.67 -18.11
N GLY A 120 -17.86 -41.52 -16.85
CA GLY A 120 -19.11 -40.84 -16.49
C GLY A 120 -19.07 -39.36 -16.85
N GLU A 121 -17.97 -38.67 -16.56
CA GLU A 121 -17.80 -37.26 -16.93
C GLU A 121 -17.82 -37.08 -18.46
N ILE A 122 -17.11 -37.94 -19.19
CA ILE A 122 -17.06 -37.89 -20.65
C ILE A 122 -18.47 -38.01 -21.25
N GLU A 123 -19.29 -38.94 -20.75
CA GLU A 123 -20.66 -39.13 -21.23
C GLU A 123 -21.54 -37.90 -20.99
N GLN A 124 -21.41 -37.23 -19.84
CA GLN A 124 -22.14 -36.00 -19.58
C GLN A 124 -21.65 -34.85 -20.46
N LEU A 125 -20.33 -34.61 -20.51
CA LEU A 125 -19.75 -33.49 -21.26
C LEU A 125 -20.03 -33.59 -22.77
N LYS A 126 -20.06 -34.81 -23.33
CA LYS A 126 -20.45 -35.03 -24.74
C LYS A 126 -21.83 -34.48 -25.11
N LYS A 127 -22.75 -34.31 -24.15
CA LYS A 127 -24.08 -33.71 -24.39
C LYS A 127 -24.02 -32.23 -24.75
N ILE A 128 -23.00 -31.51 -24.28
CA ILE A 128 -22.87 -30.05 -24.45
C ILE A 128 -21.80 -29.65 -25.46
N ILE A 129 -20.85 -30.53 -25.76
CA ILE A 129 -19.77 -30.26 -26.71
C ILE A 129 -20.34 -30.05 -28.12
N THR A 130 -20.03 -28.90 -28.71
CA THR A 130 -20.43 -28.54 -30.08
C THR A 130 -19.28 -28.63 -31.09
N ASN A 131 -18.02 -28.72 -30.62
CA ASN A 131 -16.86 -28.85 -31.48
C ASN A 131 -16.75 -30.28 -32.01
N HIS A 132 -17.01 -30.46 -33.30
CA HIS A 132 -16.95 -31.74 -34.01
C HIS A 132 -15.51 -32.21 -34.28
N LEU A 133 -14.52 -31.34 -34.09
CA LEU A 133 -13.10 -31.65 -34.21
C LEU A 133 -12.45 -32.03 -32.86
N LEU A 134 -13.24 -32.08 -31.77
CA LEU A 134 -12.80 -32.54 -30.45
C LEU A 134 -12.95 -34.06 -30.34
N GLU A 135 -11.82 -34.76 -30.25
CA GLU A 135 -11.74 -36.19 -29.99
C GLU A 135 -11.39 -36.44 -28.51
N ILE A 136 -12.27 -37.11 -27.78
CA ILE A 136 -12.02 -37.49 -26.38
C ILE A 136 -11.57 -38.95 -26.32
N VAL A 137 -10.31 -39.16 -25.96
CA VAL A 137 -9.71 -40.48 -25.79
C VAL A 137 -9.87 -40.93 -24.33
N ASN A 138 -10.54 -42.06 -24.15
CA ASN A 138 -10.84 -42.62 -22.85
C ASN A 138 -9.74 -43.57 -22.37
N THR A 139 -8.73 -43.04 -21.70
CA THR A 139 -7.57 -43.79 -21.21
C THR A 139 -6.88 -43.04 -20.07
N ASP A 140 -5.96 -43.71 -19.38
CA ASP A 140 -5.07 -43.03 -18.43
C ASP A 140 -4.13 -42.05 -19.16
N VAL A 141 -4.01 -40.85 -18.61
CA VAL A 141 -3.21 -39.77 -19.20
C VAL A 141 -1.73 -40.15 -19.31
N ILE A 142 -1.17 -40.82 -18.30
CA ILE A 142 0.25 -41.18 -18.30
C ILE A 142 0.50 -42.26 -19.34
N ASP A 143 -0.40 -43.24 -19.46
CA ASP A 143 -0.31 -44.29 -20.48
C ASP A 143 -0.42 -43.72 -21.90
N PHE A 144 -1.35 -42.79 -22.15
CA PHE A 144 -1.45 -42.11 -23.43
C PHE A 144 -0.16 -41.35 -23.77
N LEU A 145 0.33 -40.54 -22.83
CA LEU A 145 1.54 -39.73 -23.03
C LEU A 145 2.81 -40.57 -23.21
N ASN A 146 2.83 -41.81 -22.72
CA ASN A 146 3.94 -42.75 -22.92
C ASN A 146 3.89 -43.48 -24.26
N THR A 147 2.70 -43.61 -24.87
CA THR A 147 2.48 -44.47 -26.05
C THR A 147 2.31 -43.67 -27.34
N THR A 148 1.83 -42.44 -27.25
CA THR A 148 1.65 -41.58 -28.41
C THR A 148 2.98 -41.07 -28.96
N ASN A 149 3.10 -41.04 -30.30
CA ASN A 149 4.22 -40.44 -31.03
C ASN A 149 3.78 -39.19 -31.82
N THR A 150 2.54 -38.73 -31.62
CA THR A 150 2.00 -37.56 -32.31
C THR A 150 2.62 -36.29 -31.74
N ALA A 151 3.18 -35.46 -32.60
CA ALA A 151 3.62 -34.12 -32.23
C ALA A 151 2.43 -33.14 -32.29
N PHE A 152 2.37 -32.22 -31.32
CA PHE A 152 1.29 -31.23 -31.21
C PHE A 152 1.83 -29.79 -31.26
N ASP A 153 1.12 -28.93 -32.00
CA ASP A 153 1.46 -27.52 -32.15
C ASP A 153 0.99 -26.68 -30.96
N LEU A 154 -0.14 -27.04 -30.36
CA LEU A 154 -0.64 -26.43 -29.14
C LEU A 154 -0.89 -27.52 -28.10
N ILE A 155 -0.43 -27.31 -26.87
CA ILE A 155 -0.72 -28.20 -25.74
C ILE A 155 -1.20 -27.33 -24.59
N THR A 156 -2.43 -27.55 -24.11
CA THR A 156 -2.96 -26.77 -22.99
C THR A 156 -3.59 -27.65 -21.94
N SER A 157 -3.46 -27.30 -20.66
CA SER A 157 -4.11 -28.08 -19.59
C SER A 157 -4.31 -27.29 -18.31
N LEU A 158 -5.46 -27.54 -17.68
CA LEU A 158 -5.71 -27.26 -16.27
C LEU A 158 -5.49 -28.55 -15.48
N SER A 159 -4.23 -28.96 -15.37
CA SER A 159 -3.85 -30.19 -14.68
C SER A 159 -4.24 -30.15 -13.19
N PRO A 160 -4.56 -31.31 -12.58
CA PRO A 160 -5.06 -31.35 -11.21
C PRO A 160 -3.96 -30.95 -10.22
N LEU A 161 -4.22 -29.91 -9.43
CA LEU A 161 -3.23 -29.38 -8.49
C LEU A 161 -3.16 -30.24 -7.22
N GLY A 162 -1.95 -30.61 -6.79
CA GLY A 162 -1.70 -31.27 -5.50
C GLY A 162 -2.01 -32.76 -5.44
N VAL A 163 -2.30 -33.41 -6.58
CA VAL A 163 -2.56 -34.85 -6.65
C VAL A 163 -1.25 -35.64 -6.70
N LYS A 164 -1.03 -36.51 -5.69
CA LYS A 164 0.13 -37.42 -5.66
C LYS A 164 -0.20 -38.73 -6.35
N THR A 165 0.74 -39.23 -7.14
CA THR A 165 0.66 -40.58 -7.73
C THR A 165 1.04 -41.65 -6.69
N ARG A 166 0.33 -42.80 -6.70
CA ARG A 166 0.59 -43.94 -5.79
C ARG A 166 1.75 -44.84 -6.25
N ASN A 167 2.39 -44.54 -7.38
CA ASN A 167 3.46 -45.37 -7.92
C ASN A 167 4.82 -44.95 -7.35
N ASP A 168 5.34 -45.76 -6.41
CA ASP A 168 6.67 -45.63 -5.81
C ASP A 168 7.84 -45.77 -6.82
N ASN A 169 7.55 -46.19 -8.06
CA ASN A 169 8.55 -46.43 -9.12
C ASN A 169 8.71 -45.30 -10.16
N VAL A 170 8.06 -44.14 -9.98
CA VAL A 170 8.19 -43.04 -10.97
C VAL A 170 9.42 -42.18 -10.67
N ILE A 171 10.46 -42.37 -11.49
CA ILE A 171 11.81 -41.81 -11.37
C ILE A 171 11.88 -40.25 -11.37
N GLN A 172 10.81 -39.53 -11.74
CA GLN A 172 10.87 -38.09 -12.04
C GLN A 172 10.17 -37.14 -11.04
N SER A 173 8.93 -37.40 -10.61
CA SER A 173 8.21 -36.59 -9.61
C SER A 173 7.05 -37.38 -9.02
N SER A 174 6.72 -37.22 -7.74
CA SER A 174 5.51 -37.83 -7.14
C SER A 174 4.22 -37.06 -7.47
N ASP A 175 4.35 -35.82 -7.96
CA ASP A 175 3.24 -34.93 -8.31
C ASP A 175 2.72 -35.21 -9.72
N LEU A 176 1.44 -35.57 -9.83
CA LEU A 176 0.80 -35.94 -11.11
C LEU A 176 0.82 -34.78 -12.10
N SER A 177 0.55 -33.55 -11.66
CA SER A 177 0.53 -32.38 -12.54
C SER A 177 1.88 -32.18 -13.21
N THR A 178 2.96 -32.30 -12.45
CA THR A 178 4.34 -32.19 -12.95
C THR A 178 4.65 -33.31 -13.96
N GLN A 179 4.21 -34.54 -13.70
CA GLN A 179 4.40 -35.65 -14.65
C GLN A 179 3.67 -35.39 -15.98
N ILE A 180 2.41 -34.92 -15.91
CA ILE A 180 1.61 -34.58 -17.09
C ILE A 180 2.32 -33.48 -17.89
N ILE A 181 2.76 -32.40 -17.23
CA ILE A 181 3.45 -31.28 -17.87
C ILE A 181 4.72 -31.76 -18.58
N ILE A 182 5.61 -32.48 -17.87
CA ILE A 182 6.89 -32.92 -18.43
C ILE A 182 6.66 -33.83 -19.65
N LYS A 183 5.79 -34.84 -19.53
CA LYS A 183 5.53 -35.78 -20.62
C LYS A 183 4.83 -35.12 -21.80
N SER A 184 3.87 -34.23 -21.53
CA SER A 184 3.15 -33.51 -22.60
C SER A 184 4.09 -32.58 -23.36
N CYS A 185 4.97 -31.85 -22.66
CA CYS A 185 5.95 -30.98 -23.31
C CYS A 185 6.89 -31.73 -24.26
N LYS A 186 7.23 -33.01 -23.97
CA LYS A 186 8.04 -33.83 -24.89
C LYS A 186 7.36 -34.10 -26.23
N LEU A 187 6.03 -34.01 -26.32
CA LEU A 187 5.24 -34.15 -27.54
C LEU A 187 5.08 -32.84 -28.32
N LEU A 188 5.69 -31.74 -27.85
CA LEU A 188 5.58 -30.44 -28.51
C LEU A 188 6.29 -30.45 -29.87
N SER A 189 5.66 -29.94 -30.91
CA SER A 189 6.28 -29.74 -32.23
C SER A 189 7.42 -28.70 -32.16
N HIS A 190 8.20 -28.56 -33.22
CA HIS A 190 9.37 -27.65 -33.23
C HIS A 190 8.99 -26.20 -32.90
N ASP A 191 7.92 -25.70 -33.51
CA ASP A 191 7.41 -24.34 -33.30
C ASP A 191 6.21 -24.29 -32.34
N GLY A 192 5.91 -25.42 -31.69
CA GLY A 192 4.74 -25.57 -30.84
C GLY A 192 4.81 -24.74 -29.56
N THR A 193 3.63 -24.51 -28.99
CA THR A 193 3.41 -23.78 -27.74
C THR A 193 2.72 -24.68 -26.73
N ALA A 194 3.31 -24.84 -25.55
CA ALA A 194 2.63 -25.51 -24.45
C ALA A 194 2.29 -24.50 -23.34
N VAL A 195 1.05 -24.50 -22.87
CA VAL A 195 0.55 -23.56 -21.87
C VAL A 195 -0.06 -24.34 -20.70
N PHE A 196 0.53 -24.17 -19.52
CA PHE A 196 0.10 -24.89 -18.32
C PHE A 196 -0.09 -23.95 -17.14
N LEU A 197 -1.13 -24.21 -16.36
CA LEU A 197 -1.26 -23.64 -15.03
C LEU A 197 -0.50 -24.52 -14.02
N VAL A 198 0.42 -23.92 -13.28
CA VAL A 198 1.23 -24.62 -12.27
C VAL A 198 1.26 -23.87 -10.95
N THR A 199 1.50 -24.58 -9.85
CA THR A 199 1.84 -23.94 -8.57
C THR A 199 3.35 -23.72 -8.45
N ASN A 200 3.77 -22.94 -7.45
CA ASN A 200 5.19 -22.73 -7.17
C ASN A 200 5.98 -24.03 -6.86
N SER A 201 5.29 -25.15 -6.54
CA SER A 201 5.95 -26.45 -6.32
C SER A 201 6.68 -26.97 -7.56
N PHE A 202 6.26 -26.57 -8.77
CA PHE A 202 6.93 -26.91 -10.01
C PHE A 202 8.39 -26.42 -10.04
N PHE A 203 8.66 -25.27 -9.41
CA PHE A 203 9.98 -24.65 -9.33
C PHE A 203 10.79 -25.08 -8.10
N ALA A 204 10.27 -25.98 -7.27
CA ALA A 204 10.95 -26.48 -6.09
C ALA A 204 12.25 -27.26 -6.44
N ASN A 205 13.04 -27.58 -5.42
CA ASN A 205 14.27 -28.38 -5.55
C ASN A 205 15.27 -27.79 -6.58
N LYS A 206 15.51 -26.47 -6.50
CA LYS A 206 16.46 -25.74 -7.37
C LYS A 206 16.14 -25.89 -8.87
N SER A 207 14.86 -25.72 -9.21
CA SER A 207 14.34 -25.80 -10.58
C SER A 207 14.63 -27.14 -11.28
N ARG A 208 14.54 -28.26 -10.55
CA ARG A 208 14.81 -29.59 -11.11
C ARG A 208 13.97 -29.89 -12.35
N ASN A 209 12.67 -29.57 -12.31
CA ASN A 209 11.75 -29.86 -13.42
C ASN A 209 12.05 -29.02 -14.66
N GLU A 210 12.40 -27.74 -14.47
CA GLU A 210 12.84 -26.86 -15.56
C GLU A 210 14.14 -27.38 -16.20
N LYS A 211 15.12 -27.80 -15.39
CA LYS A 211 16.37 -28.40 -15.89
C LYS A 211 16.12 -29.65 -16.73
N LEU A 212 15.23 -30.54 -16.27
CA LEU A 212 14.88 -31.74 -17.01
C LEU A 212 14.26 -31.43 -18.38
N LEU A 213 13.39 -30.41 -18.46
CA LEU A 213 12.82 -29.97 -19.73
C LEU A 213 13.88 -29.32 -20.63
N ASN A 214 14.79 -28.54 -20.06
CA ASN A 214 15.88 -27.91 -20.81
C ASN A 214 16.81 -28.96 -21.44
N GLU A 215 17.05 -30.11 -20.78
CA GLU A 215 17.79 -31.26 -21.33
C GLU A 215 17.10 -31.86 -22.57
N ASP A 216 15.77 -31.79 -22.65
CA ASP A 216 14.96 -32.20 -23.81
C ASP A 216 14.81 -31.08 -24.88
N GLY A 217 15.50 -29.96 -24.71
CA GLY A 217 15.44 -28.80 -25.60
C GLY A 217 14.16 -27.97 -25.47
N ILE A 218 13.43 -28.12 -24.35
CA ILE A 218 12.20 -27.40 -24.06
C ILE A 218 12.47 -26.39 -22.96
N PHE A 219 12.16 -25.12 -23.23
CA PHE A 219 12.47 -24.02 -22.34
C PHE A 219 11.20 -23.28 -21.95
N ILE A 220 11.19 -22.72 -20.74
CA ILE A 220 10.18 -21.75 -20.34
C ILE A 220 10.43 -20.46 -21.11
N ASP A 221 9.40 -19.96 -21.79
CA ASP A 221 9.45 -18.71 -22.54
C ASP A 221 8.86 -17.54 -21.75
N ALA A 222 7.73 -17.80 -21.07
CA ALA A 222 7.07 -16.82 -20.23
C ALA A 222 6.45 -17.43 -18.97
N ILE A 223 6.41 -16.61 -17.92
CA ILE A 223 5.74 -16.87 -16.66
C ILE A 223 4.80 -15.69 -16.39
N PHE A 224 3.51 -15.97 -16.40
CA PHE A 224 2.48 -15.02 -15.99
C PHE A 224 2.00 -15.43 -14.60
N ALA A 225 2.49 -14.71 -13.58
CA ALA A 225 2.14 -14.95 -12.19
C ALA A 225 0.70 -14.52 -11.91
N LEU A 226 0.03 -15.26 -11.02
CA LEU A 226 -1.34 -15.01 -10.60
C LEU A 226 -1.39 -14.76 -9.11
N SER A 227 -2.25 -13.83 -8.70
CA SER A 227 -2.50 -13.53 -7.29
C SER A 227 -3.13 -14.73 -6.57
N GLU A 228 -2.88 -14.87 -5.26
CA GLU A 228 -3.56 -15.86 -4.41
C GLU A 228 -5.08 -15.69 -4.37
N LYS A 229 -5.57 -14.49 -4.71
CA LYS A 229 -7.00 -14.19 -4.76
C LYS A 229 -7.65 -14.53 -6.10
N THR A 230 -6.87 -14.96 -7.08
CA THR A 230 -7.37 -15.27 -8.43
C THR A 230 -8.41 -16.38 -8.41
N PHE A 231 -8.22 -17.38 -7.54
CA PHE A 231 -9.12 -18.51 -7.40
C PHE A 231 -9.80 -18.48 -6.04
N THR A 232 -11.12 -18.62 -6.01
CA THR A 232 -11.88 -18.68 -4.76
C THR A 232 -11.73 -20.03 -4.05
N SER A 233 -11.43 -21.11 -4.80
CA SER A 233 -11.32 -22.47 -4.29
C SER A 233 -9.95 -22.82 -3.70
N ILE A 234 -8.90 -22.06 -4.04
CA ILE A 234 -7.51 -22.32 -3.60
C ILE A 234 -6.83 -21.01 -3.21
N SER A 235 -6.02 -21.03 -2.14
CA SER A 235 -5.24 -19.88 -1.67
C SER A 235 -3.76 -19.95 -2.07
N ILE A 236 -3.43 -20.83 -3.03
CA ILE A 236 -2.04 -21.13 -3.40
C ILE A 236 -1.64 -20.25 -4.59
N PRO A 237 -0.46 -19.61 -4.56
CA PRO A 237 0.07 -18.91 -5.74
C PRO A 237 0.22 -19.84 -6.94
N THR A 238 -0.31 -19.39 -8.07
CA THR A 238 -0.29 -20.12 -9.33
C THR A 238 0.35 -19.28 -10.42
N ASN A 239 0.80 -19.94 -11.47
CA ASN A 239 1.49 -19.32 -12.59
C ASN A 239 1.00 -19.97 -13.87
N LEU A 240 0.71 -19.16 -14.88
CA LEU A 240 0.55 -19.64 -16.24
C LEU A 240 1.92 -19.62 -16.92
N ILE A 241 2.40 -20.78 -17.35
CA ILE A 241 3.72 -20.94 -17.96
C ILE A 241 3.56 -21.28 -19.43
N ILE A 242 4.34 -20.60 -20.27
CA ILE A 242 4.51 -20.94 -21.68
C ILE A 242 5.83 -21.68 -21.86
N PHE A 243 5.79 -22.85 -22.48
CA PHE A 243 6.95 -23.63 -22.89
C PHE A 243 7.08 -23.64 -24.41
N ARG A 244 8.34 -23.65 -24.89
CA ARG A 244 8.71 -23.69 -26.31
C ARG A 244 9.87 -24.64 -26.53
N ARG A 245 9.95 -25.26 -27.71
CA ARG A 245 11.11 -26.08 -28.12
C ARG A 245 12.21 -25.21 -28.76
N LYS A 246 12.64 -24.17 -28.05
CA LYS A 246 13.66 -23.21 -28.50
C LYS A 246 14.44 -22.70 -27.31
N SER A 247 15.76 -22.53 -27.44
CA SER A 247 16.59 -21.92 -26.40
C SER A 247 16.11 -20.50 -26.06
N ILE A 248 15.92 -20.23 -24.76
CA ILE A 248 15.49 -18.94 -24.23
C ILE A 248 16.56 -18.41 -23.27
N ASP A 249 17.16 -17.27 -23.59
CA ASP A 249 18.18 -16.64 -22.73
C ASP A 249 17.57 -15.90 -21.53
N LYS A 250 16.37 -15.35 -21.72
CA LYS A 250 15.63 -14.57 -20.73
C LYS A 250 14.15 -14.90 -20.78
N ILE A 251 13.61 -15.30 -19.64
CA ILE A 251 12.19 -15.61 -19.47
C ILE A 251 11.42 -14.30 -19.26
N PHE A 252 10.32 -14.13 -19.98
CA PHE A 252 9.39 -13.03 -19.77
C PHE A 252 8.58 -13.27 -18.49
N LEU A 253 8.64 -12.37 -17.52
CA LEU A 253 7.95 -12.47 -16.24
C LEU A 253 7.07 -11.25 -16.01
N THR A 254 5.80 -11.47 -15.68
CA THR A 254 4.87 -10.41 -15.25
C THR A 254 3.76 -11.02 -14.38
N GLU A 255 3.00 -10.16 -13.70
CA GLU A 255 1.76 -10.53 -13.01
C GLU A 255 0.53 -10.15 -13.86
N LEU A 256 -0.48 -11.02 -13.90
CA LEU A 256 -1.78 -10.72 -14.49
C LEU A 256 -2.76 -10.24 -13.43
N THR A 257 -3.63 -9.31 -13.82
CA THR A 257 -4.67 -8.75 -12.95
C THR A 257 -6.06 -8.94 -13.58
N ASP A 258 -7.11 -8.60 -12.87
CA ASP A 258 -8.47 -8.57 -13.43
C ASP A 258 -8.69 -7.44 -14.46
N ASN A 259 -7.73 -6.52 -14.61
CA ASN A 259 -7.77 -5.45 -15.59
C ASN A 259 -7.42 -5.97 -17.00
N GLN A 260 -8.45 -6.09 -17.85
CA GLN A 260 -8.33 -6.60 -19.20
C GLN A 260 -7.43 -5.75 -20.11
N ASP A 261 -7.51 -4.42 -20.02
CA ASP A 261 -6.71 -3.52 -20.86
C ASP A 261 -5.21 -3.66 -20.55
N LYS A 262 -4.85 -3.76 -19.28
CA LYS A 262 -3.47 -4.03 -18.85
C LYS A 262 -2.98 -5.37 -19.39
N ASN A 263 -3.81 -6.41 -19.31
CA ASN A 263 -3.44 -7.74 -19.79
C ASN A 263 -3.23 -7.78 -21.32
N GLN A 264 -3.97 -6.97 -22.09
CA GLN A 264 -3.73 -6.80 -23.53
C GLN A 264 -2.37 -6.16 -23.81
N VAL A 265 -2.03 -5.08 -23.10
CA VAL A 265 -0.72 -4.43 -23.25
C VAL A 265 0.42 -5.39 -22.87
N ILE A 266 0.23 -6.19 -21.82
CA ILE A 266 1.16 -7.25 -21.42
C ILE A 266 1.36 -8.26 -22.56
N LEU A 267 0.27 -8.74 -23.16
CA LEU A 267 0.32 -9.73 -24.23
C LEU A 267 1.06 -9.19 -25.47
N THR A 268 0.78 -7.95 -25.86
CA THR A 268 1.51 -7.27 -26.94
C THR A 268 2.99 -7.16 -26.62
N ASN A 269 3.37 -6.75 -25.40
CA ASN A 269 4.78 -6.67 -25.00
C ASN A 269 5.48 -8.04 -25.01
N TYR A 270 4.76 -9.10 -24.65
CA TYR A 270 5.29 -10.47 -24.70
C TYR A 270 5.63 -10.89 -26.14
N PHE A 271 4.71 -10.72 -27.10
CA PHE A 271 4.97 -11.07 -28.49
C PHE A 271 6.01 -10.18 -29.16
N GLU A 272 6.01 -8.88 -28.85
CA GLU A 272 6.97 -7.92 -29.41
C GLU A 272 8.32 -7.88 -28.68
N ARG A 273 8.46 -8.62 -27.56
CA ARG A 273 9.63 -8.59 -26.66
C ARG A 273 10.04 -7.18 -26.22
N LYS A 274 9.05 -6.36 -25.90
CA LYS A 274 9.23 -5.01 -25.35
C LYS A 274 9.21 -5.01 -23.83
N ASN A 275 9.56 -3.87 -23.24
CA ASN A 275 9.55 -3.66 -21.79
C ASN A 275 8.95 -2.28 -21.46
N ASP A 276 7.80 -1.98 -22.05
CA ASP A 276 7.18 -0.65 -21.95
C ASP A 276 6.43 -0.46 -20.62
N LEU A 277 6.24 -1.54 -19.85
CA LEU A 277 5.59 -1.54 -18.56
C LEU A 277 6.57 -1.86 -17.42
N SER A 278 6.46 -1.12 -16.32
CA SER A 278 7.31 -1.28 -15.13
C SER A 278 7.17 -2.62 -14.40
N ASN A 279 6.10 -3.38 -14.66
CA ASN A 279 5.82 -4.70 -14.05
C ASN A 279 6.23 -5.87 -14.96
N ILE A 280 6.87 -5.60 -16.10
CA ILE A 280 7.47 -6.63 -16.96
C ILE A 280 8.94 -6.78 -16.58
N PHE A 281 9.36 -8.03 -16.41
CA PHE A 281 10.71 -8.40 -16.01
C PHE A 281 11.26 -9.47 -16.95
N TYR A 282 12.58 -9.48 -17.10
CA TYR A 282 13.30 -10.52 -17.84
C TYR A 282 14.27 -11.22 -16.89
N ILE A 283 13.96 -12.47 -16.55
CA ILE A 283 14.74 -13.25 -15.58
C ILE A 283 15.56 -14.33 -16.29
N ARG A 284 16.61 -14.80 -15.62
CA ARG A 284 17.42 -15.92 -16.13
C ARG A 284 16.66 -17.24 -15.98
N PRO A 285 16.84 -18.20 -16.89
CA PRO A 285 16.37 -19.57 -16.69
C PRO A 285 16.85 -20.14 -15.34
N ASN A 286 16.04 -21.00 -14.73
CA ASN A 286 16.28 -21.67 -13.45
C ASN A 286 16.40 -20.73 -12.24
N SER A 287 15.91 -19.49 -12.34
CA SER A 287 15.97 -18.48 -11.26
C SER A 287 14.62 -18.12 -10.65
N TYR A 288 13.51 -18.55 -11.24
CA TYR A 288 12.18 -18.23 -10.73
C TYR A 288 11.88 -19.00 -9.44
N SER A 289 11.35 -18.30 -8.43
CA SER A 289 10.98 -18.88 -7.14
C SER A 289 9.65 -18.33 -6.62
N GLY A 290 8.82 -17.76 -7.50
CA GLY A 290 7.57 -17.08 -7.18
C GLY A 290 7.68 -15.56 -7.29
N ILE A 291 6.59 -14.92 -7.70
CA ILE A 291 6.51 -13.48 -7.93
C ILE A 291 6.75 -12.65 -6.66
N GLU A 292 6.26 -13.11 -5.51
CA GLU A 292 6.49 -12.43 -4.23
C GLU A 292 7.99 -12.37 -3.88
N ASN A 293 8.71 -13.48 -4.06
CA ASN A 293 10.16 -13.54 -3.84
C ASN A 293 10.92 -12.65 -4.83
N HIS A 294 10.42 -12.52 -6.06
CA HIS A 294 10.98 -11.59 -7.04
C HIS A 294 10.80 -10.13 -6.60
N HIS A 295 9.60 -9.74 -6.13
CA HIS A 295 9.36 -8.39 -5.61
C HIS A 295 10.18 -8.07 -4.37
N ILE A 296 10.31 -9.02 -3.44
CA ILE A 296 11.19 -8.89 -2.27
C ILE A 296 12.63 -8.59 -2.71
N LYS A 297 13.15 -9.36 -3.68
CA LYS A 297 14.50 -9.16 -4.20
C LYS A 297 14.67 -7.77 -4.81
N LEU A 298 13.71 -7.30 -5.60
CA LEU A 298 13.73 -5.95 -6.16
C LEU A 298 13.68 -4.85 -5.08
N GLN A 299 12.93 -5.04 -4.00
CA GLN A 299 12.89 -4.07 -2.89
C GLN A 299 14.24 -4.02 -2.15
N ILE A 300 14.88 -5.17 -1.95
CA ILE A 300 16.22 -5.24 -1.38
C ILE A 300 17.25 -4.57 -2.29
N GLU A 301 17.21 -4.82 -3.60
CA GLU A 301 18.08 -4.17 -4.59
C GLU A 301 17.88 -2.64 -4.64
N LYS A 302 16.63 -2.17 -4.46
CA LYS A 302 16.33 -0.75 -4.35
C LYS A 302 16.99 -0.09 -3.14
N LEU A 303 17.05 -0.78 -1.99
CA LEU A 303 17.72 -0.24 -0.80
C LEU A 303 19.20 0.02 -1.05
N GLU A 304 19.90 -0.91 -1.70
CA GLU A 304 21.32 -0.75 -2.01
C GLU A 304 21.58 0.37 -3.04
N THR A 305 20.73 0.46 -4.06
CA THR A 305 20.87 1.50 -5.10
C THR A 305 20.50 2.90 -4.62
N GLN A 306 19.49 3.01 -3.74
CA GLN A 306 19.04 4.29 -3.18
C GLN A 306 19.95 4.76 -2.03
N TYR A 307 20.43 3.82 -1.22
CA TYR A 307 21.22 4.10 -0.03
C TYR A 307 22.51 3.29 -0.06
N LYS A 308 23.62 3.94 -0.46
CA LYS A 308 24.96 3.33 -0.58
C LYS A 308 25.52 2.72 0.72
N VAL A 309 24.85 2.94 1.85
CA VAL A 309 25.21 2.38 3.15
C VAL A 309 24.74 0.93 3.32
N PHE A 310 23.80 0.45 2.50
CA PHE A 310 23.27 -0.91 2.57
C PHE A 310 24.08 -1.87 1.70
N SER A 311 24.22 -3.10 2.19
CA SER A 311 24.79 -4.22 1.45
C SER A 311 23.89 -5.45 1.59
N GLN A 312 23.76 -6.21 0.51
CA GLN A 312 22.94 -7.41 0.48
C GLN A 312 23.69 -8.61 1.05
N PHE A 313 23.02 -9.35 1.92
CA PHE A 313 23.50 -10.61 2.48
C PHE A 313 22.38 -11.64 2.48
N THR A 314 22.76 -12.90 2.59
CA THR A 314 21.85 -13.95 3.04
C THR A 314 22.00 -14.15 4.53
N PHE A 315 20.99 -14.73 5.18
CA PHE A 315 21.08 -15.08 6.60
C PHE A 315 22.25 -16.02 6.89
N ARG A 316 22.59 -16.91 5.95
CA ARG A 316 23.80 -17.74 5.98
C ARG A 316 25.06 -16.92 6.25
N ASP A 317 25.18 -15.74 5.65
CA ASP A 317 26.36 -14.87 5.76
C ASP A 317 26.43 -14.15 7.12
N LEU A 318 25.34 -14.11 7.87
CA LEU A 318 25.21 -13.41 9.16
C LEU A 318 25.25 -14.37 10.35
N ILE A 319 24.86 -15.62 10.15
CA ILE A 319 24.81 -16.65 11.19
C ILE A 319 26.23 -17.12 11.51
N LEU A 320 26.62 -16.97 12.77
CA LEU A 320 27.83 -17.57 13.34
C LEU A 320 27.58 -19.00 13.81
N ASP A 321 26.48 -19.24 14.52
CA ASP A 321 26.08 -20.56 15.04
C ASP A 321 24.57 -20.63 15.30
N LEU A 322 24.01 -21.85 15.36
CA LEU A 322 22.57 -22.13 15.50
C LEU A 322 22.32 -23.21 16.56
N HIS A 323 21.59 -22.88 17.62
CA HIS A 323 21.22 -23.85 18.67
C HIS A 323 19.70 -24.07 18.67
N LEU A 324 19.29 -25.34 18.53
CA LEU A 324 17.91 -25.74 18.77
C LEU A 324 17.69 -25.81 20.28
N ILE A 325 16.68 -25.11 20.78
CA ILE A 325 16.34 -25.13 22.20
C ILE A 325 15.54 -26.40 22.48
N SER A 326 16.03 -27.20 23.43
CA SER A 326 15.37 -28.39 23.95
C SER A 326 15.05 -28.19 25.44
N SER A 327 13.99 -28.84 25.92
CA SER A 327 13.45 -28.71 27.28
C SER A 327 14.41 -29.15 28.39
N ASP A 328 15.52 -29.79 28.05
CA ASP A 328 16.50 -30.42 28.93
C ASP A 328 17.82 -29.62 29.11
N ARG A 329 17.98 -28.46 28.44
CA ARG A 329 19.21 -27.64 28.53
C ARG A 329 18.95 -26.28 29.19
N SER A 330 19.83 -25.90 30.12
CA SER A 330 19.92 -24.51 30.59
C SER A 330 20.27 -23.61 29.41
N ILE A 331 19.38 -22.69 29.04
CA ILE A 331 19.58 -21.79 27.91
C ILE A 331 20.59 -20.72 28.32
N VAL A 332 21.72 -20.69 27.62
CA VAL A 332 22.73 -19.64 27.79
C VAL A 332 22.47 -18.57 26.73
N GLU A 333 21.97 -17.42 27.16
CA GLU A 333 21.71 -16.30 26.26
C GLU A 333 23.03 -15.66 25.81
N ASN A 334 23.25 -15.62 24.49
CA ASN A 334 24.43 -15.03 23.88
C ASN A 334 24.17 -13.56 23.56
N LYS A 335 25.16 -12.68 23.77
CA LYS A 335 24.99 -11.22 23.65
C LYS A 335 24.48 -10.72 22.29
N ASN A 336 24.92 -11.34 21.19
CA ASN A 336 24.50 -10.98 19.84
C ASN A 336 23.65 -12.10 19.23
N SER A 337 22.56 -12.46 19.89
CA SER A 337 21.66 -13.52 19.41
C SER A 337 20.21 -13.05 19.30
N ILE A 338 19.46 -13.74 18.44
CA ILE A 338 18.01 -13.59 18.30
C ILE A 338 17.35 -14.96 18.43
N PHE A 339 16.10 -14.99 18.86
CA PHE A 339 15.31 -16.21 18.95
C PHE A 339 14.22 -16.22 17.88
N ILE A 340 14.05 -17.32 17.15
CA ILE A 340 12.98 -17.47 16.16
C ILE A 340 12.15 -18.70 16.47
N GLN A 341 10.84 -18.54 16.53
CA GLN A 341 9.90 -19.66 16.59
C GLN A 341 9.63 -20.17 15.17
N ARG A 342 9.93 -21.44 14.89
CA ARG A 342 9.85 -22.01 13.53
C ARG A 342 8.45 -22.01 12.90
N ASN A 343 7.40 -21.91 13.71
CA ASN A 343 6.00 -21.97 13.26
C ASN A 343 5.36 -20.60 13.03
N GLN A 344 5.76 -19.57 13.78
CA GLN A 344 5.22 -18.22 13.65
C GLN A 344 6.15 -17.28 12.89
N ILE A 345 7.45 -17.62 12.82
CA ILE A 345 8.52 -16.82 12.20
C ILE A 345 8.45 -15.38 12.69
N ILE A 346 8.36 -15.19 14.00
CA ILE A 346 8.49 -13.90 14.65
C ILE A 346 9.85 -13.93 15.38
N PRO A 347 10.75 -12.97 15.14
CA PRO A 347 11.98 -12.88 15.91
C PRO A 347 11.70 -12.25 17.27
N PHE A 348 12.34 -12.79 18.30
CA PHE A 348 12.26 -12.35 19.70
C PHE A 348 13.65 -12.01 20.22
N LYS A 349 13.71 -11.03 21.13
CA LYS A 349 14.96 -10.55 21.72
C LYS A 349 15.36 -11.25 23.02
N ALA A 350 14.42 -11.81 23.77
CA ALA A 350 14.67 -12.32 25.11
C ALA A 350 13.83 -13.56 25.39
N TYR A 351 14.42 -14.50 26.14
CA TYR A 351 13.78 -15.76 26.51
C TYR A 351 12.53 -15.58 27.40
N GLU A 352 12.47 -14.51 28.20
CA GLU A 352 11.39 -14.28 29.18
C GLU A 352 10.00 -14.02 28.57
N LYS A 353 9.90 -13.85 27.24
CA LYS A 353 8.62 -13.67 26.52
C LYS A 353 8.18 -14.90 25.71
N LEU A 354 8.83 -16.05 25.88
CA LEU A 354 8.59 -17.24 25.06
C LEU A 354 7.55 -18.18 25.71
N ASP A 355 6.52 -18.53 24.95
CA ASP A 355 5.45 -19.47 25.36
C ASP A 355 5.97 -20.92 25.53
N HIS A 356 5.28 -21.72 26.35
CA HIS A 356 5.70 -23.00 26.94
C HIS A 356 6.02 -24.16 25.97
N SER A 357 5.98 -23.97 24.65
CA SER A 357 6.37 -25.00 23.66
C SER A 357 7.85 -24.88 23.24
N LEU A 358 8.75 -25.25 24.16
CA LEU A 358 10.20 -25.05 24.04
C LEU A 358 10.87 -25.77 22.85
N GLU A 359 10.29 -26.87 22.34
CA GLU A 359 10.86 -27.72 21.29
C GLU A 359 10.90 -27.07 19.87
N ARG A 360 10.51 -25.80 19.74
CA ARG A 360 10.29 -25.13 18.44
C ARG A 360 11.06 -23.83 18.26
N TRP A 361 11.95 -23.51 19.20
CA TRP A 361 12.73 -22.28 19.21
C TRP A 361 14.16 -22.53 18.73
N LEU A 362 14.66 -21.66 17.85
CA LEU A 362 16.08 -21.57 17.53
C LEU A 362 16.69 -20.31 18.11
N GLN A 363 17.82 -20.46 18.79
CA GLN A 363 18.73 -19.36 19.07
C GLN A 363 19.70 -19.22 17.91
N ILE A 364 19.76 -18.03 17.33
CA ILE A 364 20.62 -17.69 16.21
C ILE A 364 21.68 -16.73 16.71
N ILE A 365 22.94 -17.16 16.69
CA ILE A 365 24.09 -16.33 17.08
C ILE A 365 24.57 -15.61 15.83
N LEU A 366 24.60 -14.28 15.88
CA LEU A 366 24.96 -13.42 14.75
C LEU A 366 26.43 -13.01 14.81
N ASN A 367 27.06 -12.88 13.65
CA ASN A 367 28.44 -12.42 13.54
C ASN A 367 28.55 -10.89 13.71
N GLU A 368 29.79 -10.40 13.71
CA GLU A 368 30.14 -9.00 13.96
C GLU A 368 29.64 -8.00 12.90
N LYS A 369 29.15 -8.47 11.75
CA LYS A 369 28.63 -7.57 10.69
C LYS A 369 27.28 -6.96 11.08
N VAL A 370 26.58 -7.56 12.03
CA VAL A 370 25.22 -7.15 12.35
C VAL A 370 24.90 -7.25 13.84
N LEU A 371 24.16 -6.25 14.33
CA LEU A 371 23.64 -6.21 15.68
C LEU A 371 22.29 -6.93 15.75
N SER A 372 22.08 -7.76 16.77
CA SER A 372 20.83 -8.47 17.05
C SER A 372 19.63 -7.52 17.11
N ASP A 373 19.82 -6.35 17.72
CA ASP A 373 18.80 -5.31 17.81
C ASP A 373 18.37 -4.79 16.45
N TYR A 374 19.31 -4.57 15.54
CA TYR A 374 19.00 -4.11 14.19
C TYR A 374 18.27 -5.20 13.40
N ILE A 375 18.73 -6.46 13.45
CA ILE A 375 18.05 -7.57 12.76
C ILE A 375 16.62 -7.74 13.25
N TYR A 376 16.40 -7.63 14.56
CA TYR A 376 15.06 -7.65 15.11
C TYR A 376 14.20 -6.53 14.50
N LEU A 377 14.71 -5.30 14.43
CA LEU A 377 13.99 -4.17 13.83
C LEU A 377 13.74 -4.36 12.32
N PHE A 378 14.73 -4.89 11.59
CA PHE A 378 14.58 -5.20 10.17
C PHE A 378 13.40 -6.13 9.93
N PHE A 379 13.27 -7.21 10.69
CA PHE A 379 12.15 -8.15 10.54
C PHE A 379 10.81 -7.64 11.06
N GLN A 380 10.80 -6.58 11.88
CA GLN A 380 9.57 -5.89 12.28
C GLN A 380 9.07 -4.89 11.23
N SER A 381 9.94 -4.49 10.29
CA SER A 381 9.55 -3.65 9.14
C SER A 381 8.61 -4.39 8.18
N ASP A 382 7.93 -3.65 7.31
CA ASP A 382 7.02 -4.24 6.32
C ASP A 382 7.74 -5.20 5.37
N LEU A 383 8.92 -4.81 4.87
CA LEU A 383 9.76 -5.68 4.03
C LEU A 383 10.20 -6.93 4.79
N GLY A 384 10.65 -6.78 6.03
CA GLY A 384 11.03 -7.90 6.88
C GLY A 384 9.91 -8.90 7.12
N LYS A 385 8.70 -8.42 7.43
CA LYS A 385 7.50 -9.26 7.59
C LYS A 385 7.11 -9.96 6.27
N LEU A 386 7.21 -9.26 5.14
CA LEU A 386 6.95 -9.86 3.82
C LEU A 386 7.94 -10.98 3.51
N ILE A 387 9.23 -10.78 3.78
CA ILE A 387 10.27 -11.81 3.65
C ILE A 387 9.92 -13.05 4.48
N LEU A 388 9.60 -12.87 5.76
CA LEU A 388 9.30 -14.00 6.65
C LEU A 388 8.02 -14.74 6.20
N LYS A 389 7.02 -14.01 5.73
CA LYS A 389 5.78 -14.59 5.17
C LYS A 389 6.04 -15.41 3.91
N SER A 390 6.89 -14.93 2.99
CA SER A 390 7.15 -15.61 1.71
C SER A 390 7.87 -16.95 1.89
N VAL A 391 8.70 -17.08 2.93
CA VAL A 391 9.37 -18.34 3.26
C VAL A 391 8.40 -19.36 3.84
N HIS A 392 7.45 -18.94 4.69
CA HIS A 392 6.45 -19.85 5.27
C HIS A 392 5.48 -20.44 4.23
N LYS A 393 5.13 -19.68 3.19
CA LYS A 393 4.18 -20.07 2.14
C LYS A 393 4.61 -21.23 1.23
N LYS A 394 5.89 -21.63 1.25
CA LYS A 394 6.37 -22.75 0.42
C LYS A 394 5.83 -24.12 0.86
N ASN A 395 5.34 -24.23 2.09
CA ASN A 395 4.85 -25.49 2.65
C ASN A 395 3.31 -25.53 2.65
N LEU A 396 2.73 -26.47 1.89
CA LEU A 396 1.29 -26.80 1.89
C LEU A 396 0.79 -27.31 3.25
N THR A 397 1.70 -27.59 4.18
CA THR A 397 1.46 -28.02 5.55
C THR A 397 2.09 -27.00 6.49
N LEU A 398 1.47 -26.76 7.66
CA LEU A 398 2.01 -25.95 8.78
C LEU A 398 3.26 -26.60 9.39
N THR A 399 4.28 -26.82 8.56
CA THR A 399 5.52 -27.49 8.91
C THR A 399 6.53 -26.46 9.38
N PRO A 400 7.31 -26.77 10.43
CA PRO A 400 8.32 -25.85 10.96
C PRO A 400 9.37 -25.51 9.90
N LEU A 401 9.71 -24.23 9.76
CA LEU A 401 10.75 -23.74 8.84
C LEU A 401 12.03 -24.58 8.94
N SER A 402 12.59 -25.07 7.83
CA SER A 402 13.87 -25.80 7.86
C SER A 402 15.06 -24.85 8.08
N ILE A 403 16.14 -25.38 8.66
CA ILE A 403 17.37 -24.59 8.89
C ILE A 403 17.96 -24.10 7.56
N GLU A 404 17.87 -24.88 6.49
CA GLU A 404 18.37 -24.46 5.18
C GLU A 404 17.51 -23.36 4.56
N GLU A 405 16.18 -23.40 4.69
CA GLU A 405 15.32 -22.29 4.24
C GLU A 405 15.60 -20.99 5.00
N LEU A 406 15.85 -21.07 6.30
CA LEU A 406 16.23 -19.92 7.12
C LEU A 406 17.54 -19.27 6.64
N LYS A 407 18.54 -20.08 6.27
CA LYS A 407 19.84 -19.60 5.80
C LYS A 407 19.75 -18.85 4.47
N GLU A 408 18.80 -19.19 3.62
CA GLU A 408 18.63 -18.56 2.30
C GLU A 408 17.81 -17.26 2.35
N ILE A 409 17.39 -16.79 3.53
CA ILE A 409 16.65 -15.54 3.66
C ILE A 409 17.52 -14.35 3.23
N PRO A 410 17.08 -13.53 2.26
CA PRO A 410 17.80 -12.34 1.87
C PRO A 410 17.56 -11.20 2.85
N VAL A 411 18.60 -10.44 3.18
CA VAL A 411 18.56 -9.31 4.11
C VAL A 411 19.46 -8.17 3.63
N ALA A 412 18.99 -6.94 3.83
CA ALA A 412 19.76 -5.73 3.53
C ALA A 412 20.31 -5.16 4.84
N ILE A 413 21.64 -5.10 4.96
CA ILE A 413 22.30 -4.69 6.20
C ILE A 413 23.09 -3.40 5.95
N PRO A 414 22.86 -2.33 6.74
CA PRO A 414 23.62 -1.10 6.65
C PRO A 414 24.93 -1.20 7.44
N THR A 415 25.77 -0.17 7.36
CA THR A 415 27.02 -0.11 8.16
C THR A 415 26.73 -0.21 9.66
N LEU A 416 27.69 -0.71 10.44
CA LEU A 416 27.53 -0.85 11.91
C LEU A 416 27.21 0.48 12.61
N GLU A 417 27.76 1.59 12.11
CA GLU A 417 27.44 2.93 12.62
C GLU A 417 25.96 3.26 12.39
N GLU A 418 25.47 3.01 11.17
CA GLU A 418 24.08 3.29 10.82
C GLU A 418 23.10 2.35 11.55
N GLN A 419 23.47 1.09 11.76
CA GLN A 419 22.70 0.18 12.60
C GLN A 419 22.51 0.74 14.02
N LYS A 420 23.58 1.27 14.64
CA LYS A 420 23.51 1.91 15.98
C LYS A 420 22.63 3.15 15.97
N ASN A 421 22.73 3.97 14.93
CA ASN A 421 21.90 5.17 14.77
C ASN A 421 20.42 4.80 14.70
N ILE A 422 20.05 3.82 13.86
CA ILE A 422 18.69 3.32 13.70
C ILE A 422 18.15 2.77 15.04
N ILE A 423 18.95 1.97 15.75
CA ILE A 423 18.56 1.42 17.06
C ILE A 423 18.27 2.58 18.04
N ASN A 424 19.18 3.54 18.17
CA ASN A 424 19.02 4.68 19.08
C ASN A 424 17.77 5.53 18.73
N ILE A 425 17.51 5.77 17.44
CA ILE A 425 16.30 6.47 16.99
C ILE A 425 15.05 5.69 17.40
N GLN A 426 15.04 4.37 17.17
CA GLN A 426 13.91 3.52 17.55
C GLN A 426 13.68 3.51 19.06
N GLU A 427 14.73 3.54 19.88
CA GLU A 427 14.63 3.66 21.33
C GLU A 427 13.97 4.98 21.74
N LYS A 428 14.40 6.10 21.14
CA LYS A 428 13.79 7.40 21.38
C LYS A 428 12.31 7.43 20.98
N LEU A 429 11.95 6.85 19.83
CA LEU A 429 10.56 6.75 19.38
C LEU A 429 9.70 5.93 20.33
N ARG A 430 10.23 4.81 20.83
CA ARG A 430 9.54 3.98 21.82
C ARG A 430 9.35 4.69 23.15
N ASN A 431 10.36 5.42 23.61
CA ASN A 431 10.24 6.23 24.83
C ASN A 431 9.17 7.30 24.66
N LEU A 432 9.18 8.02 23.53
CA LEU A 432 8.14 9.01 23.21
C LEU A 432 6.74 8.37 23.20
N LYS A 433 6.59 7.19 22.57
CA LYS A 433 5.32 6.46 22.56
C LYS A 433 4.85 6.12 23.97
N ASN A 434 5.74 5.59 24.81
CA ASN A 434 5.40 5.28 26.20
C ASN A 434 5.01 6.54 26.97
N THR A 435 5.73 7.66 26.80
CA THR A 435 5.37 8.94 27.43
C THR A 435 4.00 9.44 27.00
N ILE A 436 3.63 9.27 25.72
CA ILE A 436 2.28 9.59 25.24
C ILE A 436 1.24 8.68 25.90
N GLU A 437 1.49 7.37 25.96
CA GLU A 437 0.59 6.42 26.65
C GLU A 437 0.45 6.74 28.15
N ASP A 438 1.52 7.17 28.81
CA ASP A 438 1.50 7.61 30.21
C ASP A 438 0.64 8.88 30.36
N PHE A 439 0.78 9.87 29.46
CA PHE A 439 -0.07 11.06 29.46
C PHE A 439 -1.55 10.74 29.25
N GLU A 440 -1.88 9.79 28.36
CA GLU A 440 -3.27 9.35 28.17
C GLU A 440 -3.87 8.76 29.45
N GLN A 441 -3.08 7.98 30.20
CA GLN A 441 -3.51 7.40 31.48
C GLN A 441 -3.64 8.47 32.58
N GLU A 442 -2.73 9.44 32.63
CA GLU A 442 -2.78 10.52 33.63
C GLU A 442 -3.92 11.50 33.38
N LEU A 443 -4.21 11.85 32.12
CA LEU A 443 -5.35 12.73 31.76
C LEU A 443 -6.69 12.17 32.23
N ALA A 444 -6.85 10.84 32.25
CA ALA A 444 -8.05 10.19 32.77
C ALA A 444 -8.24 10.37 34.28
N LEU A 445 -7.16 10.69 35.02
CA LEU A 445 -7.14 10.76 36.48
C LEU A 445 -6.95 12.18 37.02
N ASN A 446 -6.30 13.09 36.28
CA ASN A 446 -5.94 14.43 36.74
C ASN A 446 -6.19 15.53 35.67
N PRO A 447 -7.30 16.29 35.74
CA PRO A 447 -7.62 17.33 34.77
C PRO A 447 -6.72 18.59 34.87
N THR A 448 -6.01 18.79 35.99
CA THR A 448 -5.15 19.96 36.25
C THR A 448 -3.79 19.90 35.55
N THR A 449 -3.29 18.71 35.17
CA THR A 449 -2.04 18.53 34.39
C THR A 449 -2.22 18.86 32.90
N SER A 450 -3.45 19.18 32.48
CA SER A 450 -3.83 19.38 31.08
C SER A 450 -3.03 20.49 30.36
N TYR A 451 -2.67 21.58 31.04
CA TYR A 451 -2.01 22.72 30.37
C TYR A 451 -0.54 22.44 29.99
N GLU A 452 0.25 21.83 30.88
CA GLU A 452 1.65 21.51 30.60
C GLU A 452 1.78 20.44 29.51
N VAL A 453 0.91 19.42 29.57
CA VAL A 453 0.82 18.37 28.55
C VAL A 453 0.40 18.95 27.19
N LEU A 454 -0.61 19.84 27.16
CA LEU A 454 -1.02 20.53 25.94
C LEU A 454 0.12 21.33 25.31
N THR A 455 0.91 22.04 26.12
CA THR A 455 2.04 22.85 25.64
C THR A 455 3.14 21.98 25.01
N GLN A 456 3.42 20.81 25.60
CA GLN A 456 4.37 19.84 25.04
C GLN A 456 3.83 19.21 23.74
N LEU A 457 2.54 18.88 23.69
CA LEU A 457 1.88 18.35 22.50
C LEU A 457 1.82 19.38 21.36
N ASP A 458 1.59 20.66 21.65
CA ASP A 458 1.66 21.74 20.66
C ASP A 458 3.06 21.83 20.04
N SER A 459 4.10 21.76 20.88
CA SER A 459 5.50 21.80 20.45
C SER A 459 5.83 20.60 19.53
N ILE A 460 5.34 19.41 19.88
CA ILE A 460 5.48 18.20 19.05
C ILE A 460 4.70 18.37 17.74
N SER A 461 3.47 18.89 17.79
CA SER A 461 2.60 19.09 16.62
C SER A 461 3.17 20.13 15.65
N GLU A 462 3.87 21.15 16.16
CA GLU A 462 4.59 22.13 15.35
C GLU A 462 5.77 21.48 14.60
N VAL A 463 6.56 20.65 15.28
CA VAL A 463 7.68 19.91 14.67
C VAL A 463 7.19 18.91 13.62
N LEU A 464 6.06 18.24 13.87
CA LEU A 464 5.47 17.26 12.95
C LEU A 464 4.68 17.90 11.80
N GLY A 465 4.47 19.22 11.83
CA GLY A 465 3.70 19.94 10.81
C GLY A 465 2.20 19.62 10.82
N THR A 466 1.68 19.07 11.92
CA THR A 466 0.27 18.66 12.05
C THR A 466 -0.61 19.75 12.67
N ALA A 467 -0.02 20.83 13.20
CA ALA A 467 -0.75 21.94 13.81
C ALA A 467 -1.50 22.78 12.76
N THR A 468 -2.81 22.94 12.93
CA THR A 468 -3.62 23.84 12.11
C THR A 468 -3.36 25.30 12.47
N ASP A 469 -3.76 26.24 11.59
CA ASP A 469 -3.63 27.68 11.88
C ASP A 469 -4.47 28.10 13.10
N ALA A 470 -5.55 27.39 13.40
CA ALA A 470 -6.33 27.58 14.62
C ALA A 470 -5.54 27.14 15.86
N ASP A 471 -4.84 26.00 15.82
CA ASP A 471 -4.03 25.50 16.94
C ASP A 471 -2.89 26.47 17.28
N LYS A 472 -2.23 27.01 16.25
CA LYS A 472 -1.21 28.07 16.40
C LYS A 472 -1.79 29.33 17.02
N MET A 473 -2.99 29.74 16.62
CA MET A 473 -3.70 30.89 17.21
C MET A 473 -3.98 30.64 18.70
N TYR A 474 -4.50 29.47 19.07
CA TYR A 474 -4.75 29.14 20.47
C TYR A 474 -3.47 29.13 21.31
N SER A 475 -2.37 28.61 20.75
CA SER A 475 -1.06 28.67 21.40
C SER A 475 -0.61 30.11 21.67
N LEU A 476 -0.71 31.00 20.67
CA LEU A 476 -0.40 32.42 20.85
C LEU A 476 -1.28 33.07 21.92
N ILE A 477 -2.59 32.81 21.92
CA ILE A 477 -3.50 33.35 22.93
C ILE A 477 -3.12 32.86 24.34
N ARG A 478 -2.75 31.58 24.48
CA ARG A 478 -2.29 30.99 25.76
C ARG A 478 -1.02 31.63 26.31
N THR A 479 -0.13 32.13 25.45
CA THR A 479 1.10 32.82 25.91
C THR A 479 0.83 34.17 26.56
N GLY A 480 -0.32 34.79 26.28
CA GLY A 480 -0.71 36.10 26.79
C GLY A 480 -0.03 37.28 26.08
N GLU A 481 -0.49 38.50 26.37
CA GLU A 481 0.10 39.71 25.79
C GLU A 481 1.57 39.88 26.20
N SER A 482 2.38 40.42 25.29
CA SER A 482 3.81 40.61 25.49
C SER A 482 4.34 41.82 24.71
N LYS A 483 5.68 41.99 24.70
CA LYS A 483 6.33 43.01 23.86
C LYS A 483 6.09 42.78 22.36
N ILE A 484 5.81 41.55 21.93
CA ILE A 484 5.65 41.17 20.52
C ILE A 484 4.25 40.63 20.19
N LEU A 485 3.32 40.64 21.14
CA LEU A 485 1.95 40.14 20.96
C LEU A 485 0.97 41.05 21.69
N GLU A 486 -0.03 41.58 20.98
CA GLU A 486 -1.06 42.45 21.54
C GLU A 486 -2.45 41.91 21.16
N PHE A 487 -3.41 41.97 22.08
CA PHE A 487 -4.80 41.64 21.83
C PHE A 487 -5.65 42.91 21.71
N LYS A 488 -6.64 42.86 20.81
CA LYS A 488 -7.69 43.86 20.69
C LYS A 488 -9.01 43.15 20.46
N GLN A 489 -10.04 43.57 21.17
CA GLN A 489 -11.35 42.96 21.04
C GLN A 489 -12.02 43.27 19.68
N THR A 490 -11.80 44.49 19.17
CA THR A 490 -12.35 44.99 17.89
C THR A 490 -11.30 45.86 17.18
N LEU A 491 -11.46 46.08 15.87
CA LEU A 491 -10.56 46.95 15.09
C LEU A 491 -10.94 48.42 15.27
N SER A 492 -12.23 48.74 15.25
CA SER A 492 -12.74 50.12 15.30
C SER A 492 -14.12 50.28 15.95
N MET A 493 -14.81 49.18 16.25
CA MET A 493 -16.15 49.21 16.85
C MET A 493 -16.09 49.29 18.38
N ASP A 494 -16.84 50.23 18.94
CA ASP A 494 -17.10 50.29 20.39
C ASP A 494 -18.16 49.23 20.77
N ILE A 495 -17.82 48.35 21.71
CA ILE A 495 -18.67 47.23 22.14
C ILE A 495 -19.92 47.67 22.92
N VAL A 496 -19.94 48.89 23.48
CA VAL A 496 -21.09 49.44 24.21
C VAL A 496 -22.00 50.22 23.26
N ASN A 497 -21.40 51.10 22.44
CA ASN A 497 -22.15 52.00 21.57
C ASN A 497 -22.47 51.41 20.19
N LEU A 498 -21.84 50.28 19.83
CA LEU A 498 -21.96 49.56 18.56
C LEU A 498 -21.74 50.45 17.32
N ARG A 499 -20.88 51.46 17.48
CA ARG A 499 -20.51 52.44 16.45
C ARG A 499 -19.01 52.45 16.25
N LYS A 500 -18.60 52.90 15.07
CA LYS A 500 -17.20 53.15 14.77
C LYS A 500 -16.68 54.30 15.65
N GLU A 501 -15.61 54.05 16.38
CA GLU A 501 -14.95 55.04 17.22
C GLU A 501 -13.48 55.23 16.84
N VAL A 502 -13.07 56.50 16.75
CA VAL A 502 -11.72 56.87 16.29
C VAL A 502 -10.65 56.42 17.28
N TYR A 503 -10.93 56.45 18.59
CA TYR A 503 -9.95 56.09 19.61
C TYR A 503 -9.61 54.60 19.62
N ILE A 504 -10.55 53.72 19.22
CA ILE A 504 -10.35 52.27 19.11
C ILE A 504 -9.51 51.96 17.88
N GLU A 505 -9.87 52.54 16.74
CA GLU A 505 -9.08 52.45 15.50
C GLU A 505 -7.65 52.95 15.74
N ASP A 506 -7.50 54.11 16.40
CA ASP A 506 -6.21 54.66 16.78
C ASP A 506 -5.38 53.67 17.61
N SER A 507 -6.00 52.96 18.56
CA SER A 507 -5.30 51.99 19.41
C SER A 507 -4.69 50.84 18.59
N ALA A 508 -5.45 50.29 17.64
CA ALA A 508 -4.98 49.21 16.76
C ALA A 508 -3.82 49.69 15.86
N PHE A 509 -3.98 50.83 15.18
CA PHE A 509 -2.96 51.32 14.26
C PHE A 509 -1.71 51.88 14.96
N LYS A 510 -1.85 52.42 16.19
CA LYS A 510 -0.69 52.75 17.04
C LYS A 510 0.16 51.53 17.32
N THR A 511 -0.48 50.39 17.59
CA THR A 511 0.21 49.12 17.86
C THR A 511 0.97 48.63 16.62
N ILE A 512 0.36 48.69 15.44
CA ILE A 512 1.02 48.35 14.17
C ILE A 512 2.28 49.19 13.96
N VAL A 513 2.18 50.52 14.11
CA VAL A 513 3.34 51.43 13.98
C VAL A 513 4.41 51.13 15.04
N ALA A 514 4.00 50.85 16.28
CA ALA A 514 4.92 50.49 17.35
C ALA A 514 5.69 49.19 17.05
N PHE A 515 5.04 48.18 16.47
CA PHE A 515 5.70 46.94 16.06
C PHE A 515 6.68 47.16 14.89
N LEU A 516 6.28 47.93 13.87
CA LEU A 516 7.17 48.29 12.76
C LEU A 516 8.44 49.02 13.24
N ASN A 517 8.31 49.88 14.25
CA ASN A 517 9.41 50.66 14.81
C ASN A 517 10.27 49.91 15.85
N THR A 518 9.94 48.65 16.16
CA THR A 518 10.63 47.85 17.18
C THR A 518 11.08 46.48 16.63
N ASP A 519 10.84 45.39 17.38
CA ASP A 519 11.30 44.04 17.05
C ASP A 519 10.29 43.30 16.16
N GLY A 520 9.28 44.00 15.62
CA GLY A 520 8.12 43.39 15.01
C GLY A 520 7.12 42.89 16.06
N GLY A 521 6.09 42.20 15.60
CA GLY A 521 5.09 41.63 16.50
C GLY A 521 3.80 41.20 15.79
N LYS A 522 2.87 40.68 16.58
CA LYS A 522 1.57 40.20 16.12
C LYS A 522 0.47 40.94 16.88
N LEU A 523 -0.50 41.47 16.14
CA LEU A 523 -1.73 42.03 16.69
C LEU A 523 -2.88 41.07 16.40
N LEU A 524 -3.53 40.56 17.44
CA LEU A 524 -4.73 39.72 17.31
C LEU A 524 -5.97 40.57 17.58
N VAL A 525 -6.87 40.66 16.59
CA VAL A 525 -8.12 41.39 16.67
C VAL A 525 -9.30 40.42 16.70
N GLY A 526 -10.19 40.57 17.68
CA GLY A 526 -11.23 39.60 18.02
C GLY A 526 -10.90 38.76 19.26
N VAL A 527 -9.96 39.22 20.09
CA VAL A 527 -9.55 38.58 21.35
C VAL A 527 -9.64 39.60 22.48
N THR A 528 -10.26 39.24 23.60
CA THR A 528 -10.36 40.11 24.78
C THR A 528 -9.04 40.13 25.56
N ASP A 529 -8.89 41.11 26.45
CA ASP A 529 -7.73 41.22 27.36
C ASP A 529 -7.58 39.98 28.27
N SER A 530 -8.67 39.23 28.49
CA SER A 530 -8.67 37.96 29.23
C SER A 530 -8.24 36.74 28.40
N GLY A 531 -7.89 36.92 27.12
CA GLY A 531 -7.57 35.83 26.19
C GLY A 531 -8.80 35.09 25.64
N SER A 532 -10.01 35.63 25.79
CA SER A 532 -11.23 35.00 25.27
C SER A 532 -11.48 35.43 23.82
N ILE A 533 -11.83 34.49 22.95
CA ILE A 533 -12.13 34.80 21.53
C ILE A 533 -13.54 35.41 21.42
N SER A 534 -13.61 36.72 21.22
CA SER A 534 -14.85 37.45 20.94
C SER A 534 -15.25 37.36 19.46
N GLY A 535 -14.26 37.33 18.57
CA GLY A 535 -14.41 37.37 17.12
C GLY A 535 -14.63 38.79 16.57
N ILE A 536 -14.33 38.97 15.27
CA ILE A 536 -14.62 40.21 14.50
C ILE A 536 -15.96 40.15 13.76
N ASP A 537 -16.69 39.05 13.87
CA ASP A 537 -17.93 38.79 13.12
C ASP A 537 -19.00 39.86 13.36
N GLU A 538 -19.12 40.36 14.59
CA GLU A 538 -20.11 41.38 14.94
C GLU A 538 -19.77 42.75 14.35
N GLU A 539 -18.48 43.12 14.34
CA GLU A 539 -17.98 44.35 13.69
C GLU A 539 -18.21 44.28 12.17
N ILE A 540 -17.89 43.15 11.54
CA ILE A 540 -18.14 42.92 10.11
C ILE A 540 -19.63 43.07 9.80
N ARG A 541 -20.50 42.46 10.61
CA ARG A 541 -21.95 42.50 10.43
C ARG A 541 -22.50 43.91 10.51
N LEU A 542 -22.09 44.68 11.52
CA LEU A 542 -22.68 45.99 11.83
C LEU A 542 -22.09 47.14 11.01
N LEU A 543 -20.77 47.13 10.76
CA LEU A 543 -20.05 48.26 10.16
C LEU A 543 -19.59 48.01 8.71
N HIS A 544 -19.56 46.74 8.27
CA HIS A 544 -18.98 46.36 6.97
C HIS A 544 -19.93 45.50 6.11
N LYS A 545 -21.24 45.79 6.18
CA LYS A 545 -22.27 45.15 5.34
C LYS A 545 -22.26 43.62 5.39
N ASN A 546 -21.80 43.05 6.51
CA ASN A 546 -21.62 41.61 6.68
C ASN A 546 -20.66 40.98 5.65
N SER A 547 -19.72 41.77 5.09
CA SER A 547 -18.74 41.35 4.10
C SER A 547 -17.33 41.41 4.67
N GLN A 548 -16.65 40.26 4.66
CA GLN A 548 -15.25 40.17 5.07
C GLN A 548 -14.33 41.01 4.16
N ASP A 549 -14.64 41.07 2.88
CA ASP A 549 -13.86 41.82 1.90
C ASP A 549 -13.99 43.34 2.15
N ASP A 550 -15.19 43.81 2.52
CA ASP A 550 -15.41 45.22 2.86
C ASP A 550 -14.65 45.63 4.13
N PHE A 551 -14.54 44.71 5.11
CA PHE A 551 -13.75 44.93 6.32
C PHE A 551 -12.24 44.99 6.02
N LEU A 552 -11.71 44.05 5.22
CA LEU A 552 -10.30 44.07 4.83
C LEU A 552 -9.96 45.26 3.93
N LEU A 553 -10.85 45.64 3.02
CA LEU A 553 -10.70 46.83 2.19
C LEU A 553 -10.65 48.10 3.05
N TYR A 554 -11.52 48.19 4.05
CA TYR A 554 -11.49 49.27 5.02
C TYR A 554 -10.17 49.32 5.79
N TYR A 555 -9.71 48.19 6.36
CA TYR A 555 -8.43 48.10 7.05
C TYR A 555 -7.27 48.57 6.16
N ARG A 556 -7.19 48.07 4.92
CA ARG A 556 -6.15 48.45 3.95
C ARG A 556 -6.22 49.93 3.57
N ASN A 557 -7.42 50.51 3.45
CA ASN A 557 -7.58 51.94 3.18
C ASN A 557 -7.10 52.81 4.35
N VAL A 558 -7.38 52.39 5.60
CA VAL A 558 -6.87 53.10 6.78
C VAL A 558 -5.35 52.97 6.86
N LEU A 559 -4.81 51.77 6.61
CA LEU A 559 -3.37 51.50 6.53
C LEU A 559 -2.68 52.40 5.49
N LYS A 560 -3.23 52.47 4.27
CA LYS A 560 -2.75 53.34 3.18
C LYS A 560 -2.67 54.80 3.61
N ASN A 561 -3.75 55.30 4.19
CA ASN A 561 -3.91 56.73 4.47
C ASN A 561 -3.10 57.16 5.70
N ARG A 562 -2.93 56.27 6.68
CA ARG A 562 -2.36 56.61 7.99
C ARG A 562 -0.92 56.19 8.19
N ILE A 563 -0.45 55.16 7.49
CA ILE A 563 0.90 54.61 7.63
C ILE A 563 1.66 54.76 6.31
N GLY A 564 1.04 54.39 5.19
CA GLY A 564 1.60 54.53 3.84
C GLY A 564 1.99 53.20 3.21
N GLU A 565 2.03 53.18 1.88
CA GLU A 565 2.19 51.95 1.08
C GLU A 565 3.59 51.33 1.18
N ALA A 566 4.61 52.11 1.54
CA ALA A 566 5.99 51.65 1.67
C ALA A 566 6.17 50.51 2.69
N PHE A 567 5.28 50.43 3.70
CA PHE A 567 5.35 49.43 4.77
C PHE A 567 4.55 48.15 4.48
N TYR A 568 3.81 48.07 3.37
CA TYR A 568 3.00 46.89 3.03
C TYR A 568 3.79 45.58 2.99
N PRO A 569 5.02 45.52 2.45
CA PRO A 569 5.78 44.27 2.45
C PRO A 569 6.12 43.75 3.86
N LEU A 570 6.05 44.62 4.87
CA LEU A 570 6.36 44.31 6.27
C LEU A 570 5.11 43.92 7.07
N ILE A 571 3.91 44.04 6.51
CA ILE A 571 2.65 43.78 7.19
C ILE A 571 1.92 42.65 6.48
N LYS A 572 1.57 41.59 7.21
CA LYS A 572 0.79 40.47 6.68
C LYS A 572 -0.48 40.27 7.50
N GLU A 573 -1.62 40.34 6.85
CA GLU A 573 -2.93 40.11 7.47
C GLU A 573 -3.51 38.73 7.13
N HIS A 574 -4.04 38.06 8.15
CA HIS A 574 -4.68 36.75 8.04
C HIS A 574 -5.97 36.73 8.85
N ILE A 575 -7.06 36.20 8.29
CA ILE A 575 -8.27 35.90 9.05
C ILE A 575 -8.29 34.40 9.34
N ILE A 576 -8.24 34.05 10.62
CA ILE A 576 -8.22 32.67 11.09
C ILE A 576 -9.56 32.37 11.77
N LEU A 577 -10.14 31.21 11.46
CA LEU A 577 -11.41 30.75 12.03
C LEU A 577 -11.13 29.89 13.26
N CYS A 578 -11.52 30.37 14.44
CA CYS A 578 -11.38 29.69 15.72
C CYS A 578 -12.77 29.53 16.36
N GLU A 579 -13.21 28.31 16.71
CA GLU A 579 -14.52 28.09 17.36
C GLU A 579 -15.72 28.75 16.63
N LYS A 580 -15.69 28.76 15.29
CA LYS A 580 -16.70 29.43 14.42
C LYS A 580 -16.70 30.96 14.50
N LYS A 581 -15.72 31.57 15.16
CA LYS A 581 -15.49 33.01 15.22
C LYS A 581 -14.26 33.37 14.42
N LYS A 582 -14.29 34.52 13.74
CA LYS A 582 -13.16 35.01 12.94
C LYS A 582 -12.25 35.88 13.79
N VAL A 583 -10.95 35.67 13.71
CA VAL A 583 -9.92 36.49 14.35
C VAL A 583 -8.99 37.03 13.27
N LEU A 584 -8.74 38.33 13.27
CA LEU A 584 -7.78 38.95 12.37
C LEU A 584 -6.41 38.99 13.06
N MET A 585 -5.43 38.33 12.45
CA MET A 585 -4.02 38.42 12.83
C MET A 585 -3.30 39.36 11.89
N ILE A 586 -2.58 40.33 12.44
CA ILE A 586 -1.71 41.25 11.70
C ILE A 586 -0.27 41.02 12.17
N GLU A 587 0.56 40.45 11.31
CA GLU A 587 1.99 40.24 11.57
C GLU A 587 2.80 41.41 11.01
N CYS A 588 3.61 42.02 11.85
CA CYS A 588 4.46 43.15 11.50
C CYS A 588 5.93 42.74 11.63
N SER A 589 6.70 42.93 10.55
CA SER A 589 8.16 42.78 10.56
C SER A 589 8.83 44.12 10.91
N PRO A 590 10.02 44.12 11.55
CA PRO A 590 10.78 45.33 11.81
C PRO A 590 11.03 46.14 10.53
N SER A 591 10.87 47.45 10.61
CA SER A 591 11.19 48.38 9.53
C SER A 591 12.63 48.90 9.64
N GLU A 592 13.27 49.10 8.48
CA GLU A 592 14.56 49.80 8.36
C GLU A 592 14.37 51.32 8.22
N GLU A 593 13.14 51.80 8.03
CA GLU A 593 12.80 53.24 7.99
C GLU A 593 11.82 53.61 9.12
N PRO A 594 11.96 54.79 9.76
CA PRO A 594 11.04 55.24 10.80
C PRO A 594 9.60 55.35 10.29
N CYS A 595 8.67 54.63 10.93
CA CYS A 595 7.26 54.66 10.60
C CYS A 595 6.52 55.67 11.50
N PHE A 596 5.73 56.56 10.89
CA PHE A 596 4.92 57.54 11.60
C PHE A 596 3.44 57.27 11.36
N LEU A 597 2.63 57.39 12.42
CA LEU A 597 1.18 57.34 12.31
C LEU A 597 0.65 58.74 12.03
N LYS A 598 -0.02 58.90 10.89
CA LYS A 598 -0.73 60.13 10.53
C LYS A 598 -2.08 60.19 11.22
N SER A 599 -2.35 61.31 11.88
CA SER A 599 -3.61 61.62 12.54
C SER A 599 -3.98 63.08 12.31
N LYS A 600 -5.26 63.44 12.49
CA LYS A 600 -5.68 64.85 12.47
C LYS A 600 -5.76 65.37 13.90
N ASP A 601 -5.16 66.52 14.15
CA ASP A 601 -5.29 67.21 15.43
C ASP A 601 -6.69 67.83 15.59
N LYS A 602 -6.96 68.42 16.77
CA LYS A 602 -8.25 69.09 17.07
C LYS A 602 -8.57 70.27 16.14
N ASN A 603 -7.57 70.77 15.39
CA ASN A 603 -7.67 71.88 14.46
C ASN A 603 -7.62 71.42 12.99
N ASN A 604 -7.79 70.11 12.72
CA ASN A 604 -7.72 69.47 11.40
C ASN A 604 -6.35 69.53 10.70
N ASN A 605 -5.27 69.85 11.41
CA ASN A 605 -3.91 69.74 10.87
C ASN A 605 -3.42 68.29 10.94
N LEU A 606 -2.55 67.92 9.98
CA LEU A 606 -1.90 66.62 9.97
C LEU A 606 -0.82 66.57 11.06
N ASP A 607 -0.98 65.67 12.03
CA ASP A 607 0.02 65.34 13.04
C ASP A 607 0.61 63.95 12.71
N GLU A 608 1.94 63.87 12.63
CA GLU A 608 2.68 62.63 12.38
C GLU A 608 3.38 62.22 13.67
N THR A 609 2.91 61.12 14.27
CA THR A 609 3.43 60.66 15.57
C THR A 609 4.21 59.36 15.44
N PHE A 610 5.39 59.32 16.05
CA PHE A 610 6.19 58.11 16.21
C PHE A 610 5.79 57.36 17.49
N TYR A 611 5.58 56.05 17.35
CA TYR A 611 5.29 55.15 18.46
C TYR A 611 6.35 54.04 18.52
N ALA A 612 6.78 53.70 19.74
CA ALA A 612 7.65 52.55 20.00
C ALA A 612 7.02 51.65 21.06
N ARG A 613 7.24 50.34 20.93
CA ARG A 613 6.69 49.34 21.85
C ARG A 613 7.52 49.21 23.13
N SER A 614 6.84 49.36 24.26
CA SER A 614 7.30 49.07 25.63
C SER A 614 6.58 47.79 26.12
N PRO A 615 7.08 47.05 27.12
CA PRO A 615 6.51 45.75 27.50
C PRO A 615 5.01 45.72 27.79
N ALA A 616 4.41 46.85 28.20
CA ALA A 616 2.99 46.97 28.53
C ALA A 616 2.24 48.08 27.77
N SER A 617 2.87 48.80 26.82
CA SER A 617 2.19 49.88 26.08
C SER A 617 2.95 50.35 24.83
N SER A 618 2.25 51.12 23.98
CA SER A 618 2.83 51.82 22.83
C SER A 618 3.11 53.28 23.22
N GLU A 619 4.39 53.63 23.41
CA GLU A 619 4.83 54.94 23.90
C GLU A 619 5.02 55.94 22.75
N LYS A 620 4.49 57.17 22.92
CA LYS A 620 4.71 58.29 21.99
C LYS A 620 6.08 58.90 22.24
N LEU A 621 6.95 58.90 21.23
CA LEU A 621 8.26 59.56 21.31
C LEU A 621 8.24 60.87 20.53
N THR A 622 8.70 61.95 21.16
CA THR A 622 8.79 63.30 20.56
C THR A 622 10.10 63.99 20.92
N GLY A 623 10.46 65.02 20.14
CA GLY A 623 11.60 65.88 20.42
C GLY A 623 12.92 65.10 20.58
N LYS A 624 13.65 65.37 21.67
CA LYS A 624 14.96 64.77 21.95
C LYS A 624 14.90 63.24 22.04
N ASN A 625 13.86 62.68 22.67
CA ASN A 625 13.72 61.24 22.86
C ASN A 625 13.55 60.49 21.54
N LEU A 626 12.82 61.06 20.58
CA LEU A 626 12.70 60.50 19.24
C LEU A 626 14.05 60.52 18.51
N THR A 627 14.73 61.67 18.51
CA THR A 627 16.02 61.81 17.81
C THR A 627 17.09 60.86 18.37
N GLU A 628 17.10 60.65 19.68
CA GLU A 628 18.01 59.73 20.35
C GLU A 628 17.64 58.27 20.07
N TYR A 629 16.35 57.94 20.08
CA TYR A 629 15.86 56.62 19.72
C TYR A 629 16.25 56.24 18.29
N VAL A 630 15.97 57.09 17.31
CA VAL A 630 16.31 56.86 15.89
C VAL A 630 17.82 56.73 15.69
N ARG A 631 18.62 57.56 16.38
CA ARG A 631 20.09 57.53 16.29
C ARG A 631 20.70 56.26 16.89
N ASN A 632 20.14 55.76 17.99
CA ASN A 632 20.66 54.60 18.70
C ASN A 632 20.23 53.27 18.05
N HIS A 633 19.17 53.27 17.24
CA HIS A 633 18.72 52.10 16.50
C HIS A 633 19.38 52.06 15.12
N LYS A 634 20.44 51.25 15.00
CA LYS A 634 21.27 51.09 13.78
C LYS A 634 20.48 50.76 12.50
N ARG A 635 19.26 50.24 12.64
CA ARG A 635 18.34 49.91 11.54
C ARG A 635 17.87 51.16 10.78
N PHE A 636 17.65 52.28 11.47
CA PHE A 636 17.19 53.54 10.86
C PHE A 636 18.30 54.46 10.33
N THR A 637 19.57 54.08 10.49
CA THR A 637 20.74 54.94 10.23
C THR A 637 21.68 54.36 9.16
N ARG A 638 21.16 53.47 8.31
CA ARG A 638 21.91 52.82 7.23
C ARG A 638 21.86 53.57 5.92
#